data_AF-A0A853SSR1-F1
#
_entry.id   AF-A0A853SSR1-F1
#
_cell.length_a   1.000
_cell.length_b   1.000
_cell.length_c   1.000
_cell.angle_alpha   90.00
_cell.angle_beta   90.00
_cell.angle_gamma   90.00
#
_symmetry.space_group_name_H-M   'P 1'
#
loop_
_entity.id
_entity.type
_entity.pdbx_description
1 polymer ?
#
loop_
_entity_poly.entity_id
_entity_poly.type
_entity_poly.pdbx_seq_one_letter_code
_entity_poly.pdbx_strand_id
1 'polypeptide(L)'
;MSSKMSSKSRGAGQAGPKHHGGSIAVTVHEQDSGAMVVNAAISLYRGAEADCHNFNAATWVPDPAMLVGVRWTDGRGGTVFTDLMTGSYVGVYGNFPATAPQCVTVQAGCSAVLCFTPQLNPQVTLAFETADCHPSDCQFGRVGDRAIATVSFDGDQSADGRDQVQLLAAAPWVPMRGTPNAFSTPVRRAGMHRFMGQMMLSQRPELRNALPVPEGLSPHAMLALDAEYETEERQPQPITGNVGVSLTRTETEPTEDLPLWTLIRNSTEAMSFTNYLHFMDSLFCGDLASVRGFEQERFVKKADMFQQLKQRRALPFSDADSYRVLKVATEAFVMVNCGVLNQPLAFNPAEDNAYLDRRDIPQGRDLETVLRNDYLENVDGFQTLPYLAVIRRKLPDIPISIPRGQEGEVDLCFGIIQEKLANPCLLELIWSYWHEEGMLVQTMNAIAQRFQNLRAPGNHLDPLSNTEIDMLRPLNNLLWGYTQDEQHRLTVMRRNYEYDHHYGVRLDGKAVQHFRPADSRSKFLEAFHHLLRLLTSFYKQDDDTTVKADAFPVLNALKEIHLILSQGAHNQFGDLPSTARIEMLMQQWMLARPEFREFLPTRVMVAYPEPWMDRVDAMKKLQGWTDTSVMHFRNLAIFGEQLLLSVRYGNWSDIYEPTQAFNWARFWRPQVQGYIHGYRAATGVDLSVDSSDPVVESTMPSVLLRQRLSQQLRSV
;
A
#
# COMPACT_ATOMS: atom_id res chain seq x y z
N MET A 1 -22.43 -57.64 -49.54
CA MET A 1 -22.92 -59.03 -49.73
C MET A 1 -24.25 -59.18 -48.99
N SER A 2 -25.34 -59.18 -49.74
CA SER A 2 -26.36 -60.25 -49.83
C SER A 2 -27.17 -60.49 -48.55
N SER A 3 -28.44 -60.06 -48.53
CA SER A 3 -29.64 -60.88 -48.85
C SER A 3 -30.18 -61.60 -47.59
N LYS A 4 -31.46 -61.79 -47.29
CA LYS A 4 -32.71 -61.84 -48.08
C LYS A 4 -33.89 -62.07 -47.11
N MET A 5 -35.08 -61.58 -47.52
CA MET A 5 -36.43 -62.18 -47.43
C MET A 5 -37.04 -62.72 -46.11
N SER A 6 -38.28 -62.28 -45.82
CA SER A 6 -39.54 -63.07 -45.91
C SER A 6 -40.61 -62.51 -44.93
N SER A 7 -41.62 -61.79 -45.38
CA SER A 7 -42.99 -62.22 -45.76
C SER A 7 -43.95 -62.60 -44.62
N LYS A 8 -45.08 -61.89 -44.51
CA LYS A 8 -46.44 -62.47 -44.47
C LYS A 8 -47.53 -61.41 -44.70
N SER A 9 -48.51 -61.84 -45.49
CA SER A 9 -49.74 -61.16 -45.95
C SER A 9 -50.82 -61.14 -44.84
N ARG A 10 -51.93 -60.40 -44.88
CA ARG A 10 -53.01 -60.25 -45.88
C ARG A 10 -53.98 -59.15 -45.40
N GLY A 11 -54.66 -58.48 -46.33
CA GLY A 11 -55.86 -57.67 -46.04
C GLY A 11 -56.30 -56.83 -47.23
N ALA A 12 -57.00 -57.45 -48.17
CA ALA A 12 -57.54 -56.81 -49.36
C ALA A 12 -58.80 -55.97 -49.02
N GLY A 13 -58.80 -54.71 -49.42
CA GLY A 13 -59.97 -53.82 -49.45
C GLY A 13 -59.90 -52.95 -50.71
N GLN A 14 -60.85 -53.19 -51.61
CA GLN A 14 -61.16 -52.54 -52.90
C GLN A 14 -60.48 -51.18 -53.19
N ALA A 15 -59.69 -51.15 -54.26
CA ALA A 15 -59.18 -49.93 -54.87
C ALA A 15 -60.25 -49.30 -55.79
N GLY A 16 -60.78 -48.14 -55.37
CA GLY A 16 -61.41 -47.19 -56.29
C GLY A 16 -60.36 -46.53 -57.21
N PRO A 17 -60.77 -45.87 -58.29
CA PRO A 17 -59.85 -45.27 -59.26
C PRO A 17 -58.93 -44.25 -58.57
N LYS A 18 -57.61 -44.41 -58.70
CA LYS A 18 -56.62 -43.44 -58.21
C LYS A 18 -56.75 -42.15 -59.04
N HIS A 19 -57.46 -41.16 -58.52
CA HIS A 19 -57.35 -39.80 -59.03
C HIS A 19 -55.95 -39.26 -58.72
N HIS A 20 -55.14 -39.02 -59.74
CA HIS A 20 -53.88 -38.30 -59.60
C HIS A 20 -54.19 -36.79 -59.48
N GLY A 21 -54.29 -36.30 -58.25
CA GLY A 21 -54.42 -34.87 -57.98
C GLY A 21 -53.19 -34.10 -58.48
N GLY A 22 -53.37 -32.85 -58.90
CA GLY A 22 -52.26 -31.97 -59.27
C GLY A 22 -51.55 -31.39 -58.06
N SER A 23 -50.40 -30.73 -58.27
CA SER A 23 -49.63 -30.07 -57.21
C SER A 23 -49.22 -28.65 -57.58
N ILE A 24 -49.02 -27.79 -56.58
CA ILE A 24 -48.42 -26.46 -56.73
C ILE A 24 -47.18 -26.40 -55.84
N ALA A 25 -46.02 -26.18 -56.45
CA ALA A 25 -44.79 -25.85 -55.74
C ALA A 25 -44.67 -24.33 -55.64
N VAL A 26 -44.35 -23.82 -54.46
CA VAL A 26 -44.17 -22.40 -54.20
C VAL A 26 -42.75 -22.16 -53.74
N THR A 27 -42.09 -21.16 -54.31
CA THR A 27 -40.78 -20.69 -53.87
C THR A 27 -40.84 -19.20 -53.52
N VAL A 28 -40.13 -18.81 -52.47
CA VAL A 28 -40.01 -17.42 -52.02
C VAL A 28 -38.54 -17.08 -51.85
N HIS A 29 -38.10 -16.07 -52.59
CA HIS A 29 -36.75 -15.54 -52.51
C HIS A 29 -36.80 -14.02 -52.64
N GLU A 30 -35.90 -13.32 -51.96
CA GLU A 30 -35.80 -11.87 -52.05
C GLU A 30 -35.38 -11.45 -53.48
N GLN A 31 -35.95 -10.36 -53.97
CA GLN A 31 -35.89 -9.99 -55.39
C GLN A 31 -34.48 -9.69 -55.90
N ASP A 32 -33.65 -8.99 -55.13
CA ASP A 32 -32.36 -8.48 -55.59
C ASP A 32 -31.19 -9.41 -55.21
N SER A 33 -31.19 -9.89 -53.97
CA SER A 33 -30.16 -10.79 -53.41
C SER A 33 -30.38 -12.26 -53.79
N GLY A 34 -31.61 -12.64 -54.17
CA GLY A 34 -31.98 -14.04 -54.41
C GLY A 34 -31.99 -14.92 -53.16
N ALA A 35 -31.86 -14.32 -51.96
CA ALA A 35 -31.81 -15.06 -50.71
C ALA A 35 -33.17 -15.69 -50.38
N MET A 36 -33.15 -16.96 -49.98
CA MET A 36 -34.36 -17.74 -49.70
C MET A 36 -35.06 -17.23 -48.44
N VAL A 37 -36.37 -17.00 -48.53
CA VAL A 37 -37.18 -16.59 -47.38
C VAL A 37 -37.74 -17.83 -46.69
N VAL A 38 -37.27 -18.10 -45.49
CA VAL A 38 -37.65 -19.27 -44.68
C VAL A 38 -38.87 -18.94 -43.83
N ASN A 39 -39.77 -19.90 -43.60
CA ASN A 39 -40.96 -19.73 -42.77
C ASN A 39 -41.93 -18.61 -43.26
N ALA A 40 -41.94 -18.33 -44.56
CA ALA A 40 -42.91 -17.44 -45.19
C ALA A 40 -44.28 -18.11 -45.29
N ALA A 41 -45.33 -17.42 -44.85
CA ALA A 41 -46.69 -17.90 -44.92
C ALA A 41 -47.24 -17.74 -46.35
N ILE A 42 -47.73 -18.83 -46.94
CA ILE A 42 -48.38 -18.86 -48.25
C ILE A 42 -49.81 -19.33 -48.08
N SER A 43 -50.76 -18.47 -48.46
CA SER A 43 -52.18 -18.81 -48.49
C SER A 43 -52.60 -19.15 -49.92
N LEU A 44 -53.26 -20.29 -50.10
CA LEU A 44 -53.74 -20.74 -51.42
C LEU A 44 -55.26 -20.70 -51.45
N TYR A 45 -55.83 -19.97 -52.42
CA TYR A 45 -57.27 -19.85 -52.64
C TYR A 45 -57.66 -20.54 -53.94
N ARG A 46 -58.86 -21.11 -53.98
CA ARG A 46 -59.46 -21.61 -55.21
C ARG A 46 -60.00 -20.44 -56.03
N GLY A 47 -59.66 -20.38 -57.32
CA GLY A 47 -60.17 -19.34 -58.21
C GLY A 47 -61.62 -19.60 -58.62
N ALA A 48 -62.35 -18.51 -58.90
CA ALA A 48 -63.74 -18.56 -59.35
C ALA A 48 -63.88 -18.94 -60.84
N GLU A 49 -62.83 -18.72 -61.63
CA GLU A 49 -62.78 -19.00 -63.08
C GLU A 49 -62.07 -20.31 -63.40
N ALA A 50 -62.30 -20.88 -64.59
CA ALA A 50 -61.71 -22.15 -64.99
C ALA A 50 -60.20 -22.05 -65.29
N ASP A 51 -59.73 -20.87 -65.70
CA ASP A 51 -58.32 -20.58 -65.98
C ASP A 51 -57.89 -19.20 -65.43
N CYS A 52 -56.62 -18.84 -65.63
CA CYS A 52 -56.04 -17.60 -65.11
C CYS A 52 -55.93 -16.48 -66.17
N HIS A 53 -56.54 -16.61 -67.36
CA HIS A 53 -56.30 -15.67 -68.47
C HIS A 53 -56.82 -14.24 -68.19
N ASN A 54 -57.89 -14.10 -67.40
CA ASN A 54 -58.46 -12.80 -67.04
C ASN A 54 -58.11 -12.36 -65.60
N PHE A 55 -57.15 -13.02 -64.96
CA PHE A 55 -56.81 -12.72 -63.57
C PHE A 55 -56.11 -11.35 -63.45
N ASN A 56 -56.70 -10.44 -62.68
CA ASN A 56 -56.10 -9.16 -62.32
C ASN A 56 -55.76 -9.11 -60.83
N ALA A 57 -54.47 -9.14 -60.51
CA ALA A 57 -53.96 -9.11 -59.15
C ALA A 57 -54.34 -7.84 -58.37
N ALA A 58 -54.51 -6.70 -59.06
CA ALA A 58 -54.79 -5.41 -58.42
C ALA A 58 -56.22 -5.27 -57.90
N THR A 59 -57.17 -6.01 -58.49
CA THR A 59 -58.60 -5.94 -58.12
C THR A 59 -59.09 -7.19 -57.40
N TRP A 60 -58.20 -8.17 -57.18
CA TRP A 60 -58.54 -9.42 -56.52
C TRP A 60 -58.55 -9.26 -54.98
N VAL A 61 -59.59 -9.78 -54.33
CA VAL A 61 -59.77 -9.74 -52.88
C VAL A 61 -59.89 -11.19 -52.36
N PRO A 62 -59.20 -11.57 -51.27
CA PRO A 62 -59.29 -12.91 -50.72
C PRO A 62 -60.68 -13.19 -50.14
N ASP A 63 -61.30 -14.28 -50.59
CA ASP A 63 -62.52 -14.83 -49.99
C ASP A 63 -62.15 -16.00 -49.06
N PRO A 64 -62.37 -15.89 -47.73
CA PRO A 64 -62.08 -16.96 -46.79
C PRO A 64 -62.77 -18.29 -47.11
N ALA A 65 -63.94 -18.28 -47.78
CA ALA A 65 -64.65 -19.49 -48.15
C ALA A 65 -63.95 -20.29 -49.26
N MET A 66 -63.06 -19.65 -50.02
CA MET A 66 -62.28 -20.26 -51.10
C MET A 66 -60.88 -20.69 -50.66
N LEU A 67 -60.53 -20.54 -49.38
CA LEU A 67 -59.20 -20.92 -48.87
C LEU A 67 -59.02 -22.44 -48.90
N VAL A 68 -58.00 -22.89 -49.62
CA VAL A 68 -57.59 -24.30 -49.72
C VAL A 68 -56.68 -24.67 -48.54
N GLY A 69 -55.81 -23.75 -48.14
CA GLY A 69 -54.95 -23.93 -46.97
C GLY A 69 -53.80 -22.94 -46.92
N VAL A 70 -53.09 -22.96 -45.80
CA VAL A 70 -51.88 -22.16 -45.56
C VAL A 70 -50.70 -23.09 -45.32
N ARG A 71 -49.56 -22.79 -45.92
CA ARG A 71 -48.30 -23.50 -45.71
C ARG A 71 -47.16 -22.52 -45.51
N TRP A 72 -46.10 -23.00 -44.86
CA TRP A 72 -44.88 -22.23 -44.62
C TRP A 72 -43.73 -22.78 -45.47
N THR A 73 -42.83 -21.89 -45.89
CA THR A 73 -41.62 -22.28 -46.61
C THR A 73 -40.61 -22.99 -45.71
N ASP A 74 -39.94 -24.00 -46.25
CA ASP A 74 -38.86 -24.75 -45.59
C ASP A 74 -37.51 -23.98 -45.64
N GLY A 75 -36.44 -24.61 -45.17
CA GLY A 75 -35.08 -24.03 -45.20
C GLY A 75 -34.51 -23.77 -46.60
N ARG A 76 -35.22 -24.17 -47.67
CA ARG A 76 -34.88 -23.86 -49.07
C ARG A 76 -35.83 -22.81 -49.66
N GLY A 77 -36.61 -22.14 -48.84
CA GLY A 77 -37.60 -21.14 -49.27
C GLY A 77 -38.78 -21.74 -50.04
N GLY A 78 -39.01 -23.05 -49.94
CA GLY A 78 -40.01 -23.76 -50.74
C GLY A 78 -41.14 -24.39 -49.92
N THR A 79 -42.32 -24.53 -50.52
CA THR A 79 -43.43 -25.34 -49.97
C THR A 79 -44.28 -25.94 -51.08
N VAL A 80 -45.03 -27.01 -50.81
CA VAL A 80 -45.82 -27.72 -51.83
C VAL A 80 -47.24 -27.99 -51.34
N PHE A 81 -48.22 -27.69 -52.19
CA PHE A 81 -49.61 -28.11 -52.06
C PHE A 81 -49.85 -29.32 -52.95
N THR A 82 -50.39 -30.41 -52.39
CA THR A 82 -50.64 -31.68 -53.09
C THR A 82 -52.14 -31.99 -53.12
N ASP A 83 -52.53 -32.97 -53.94
CA ASP A 83 -53.90 -33.48 -54.05
C ASP A 83 -54.94 -32.42 -54.46
N LEU A 84 -54.54 -31.49 -55.33
CA LEU A 84 -55.39 -30.42 -55.82
C LEU A 84 -56.28 -30.89 -56.99
N MET A 85 -57.55 -30.48 -56.98
CA MET A 85 -58.46 -30.68 -58.12
C MET A 85 -58.04 -29.82 -59.31
N THR A 86 -58.36 -30.25 -60.52
CA THR A 86 -58.15 -29.44 -61.73
C THR A 86 -58.95 -28.13 -61.66
N GLY A 87 -58.28 -27.00 -61.92
CA GLY A 87 -58.87 -25.66 -61.84
C GLY A 87 -57.82 -24.57 -61.64
N SER A 88 -58.28 -23.33 -61.48
CA SER A 88 -57.44 -22.18 -61.16
C SER A 88 -57.26 -22.01 -59.64
N TYR A 89 -56.08 -21.56 -59.22
CA TYR A 89 -55.75 -21.26 -57.83
C TYR A 89 -55.00 -19.93 -57.76
N VAL A 90 -55.20 -19.19 -56.68
CA VAL A 90 -54.51 -17.92 -56.41
C VAL A 90 -53.67 -18.07 -55.15
N GLY A 91 -52.35 -17.91 -55.29
CA GLY A 91 -51.43 -17.87 -54.16
C GLY A 91 -51.20 -16.45 -53.66
N VAL A 92 -51.13 -16.30 -52.34
CA VAL A 92 -50.89 -15.03 -51.65
C VAL A 92 -49.75 -15.19 -50.65
N TYR A 93 -48.74 -14.33 -50.76
CA TYR A 93 -47.67 -14.19 -49.77
C TYR A 93 -48.15 -13.40 -48.55
N GLY A 94 -47.94 -13.97 -47.36
CA GLY A 94 -48.54 -13.52 -46.11
C GLY A 94 -47.69 -12.61 -45.22
N ASN A 95 -46.43 -12.36 -45.58
CA ASN A 95 -45.50 -11.57 -44.77
C ASN A 95 -45.25 -10.19 -45.40
N PHE A 96 -44.58 -9.31 -44.64
CA PHE A 96 -44.05 -8.05 -45.17
C PHE A 96 -42.77 -8.32 -46.00
N PRO A 97 -42.54 -7.62 -47.13
CA PRO A 97 -43.42 -6.68 -47.81
C PRO A 97 -44.48 -7.40 -48.66
N ALA A 98 -45.58 -6.72 -48.94
CA ALA A 98 -46.65 -7.27 -49.76
C ALA A 98 -46.17 -7.57 -51.19
N THR A 99 -46.46 -8.77 -51.70
CA THR A 99 -46.32 -9.09 -53.13
C THR A 99 -47.70 -9.18 -53.79
N ALA A 100 -47.76 -8.97 -55.10
CA ALA A 100 -48.98 -9.20 -55.86
C ALA A 100 -49.40 -10.69 -55.78
N PRO A 101 -50.70 -10.99 -55.56
CA PRO A 101 -51.22 -12.34 -55.69
C PRO A 101 -50.95 -12.93 -57.09
N GLN A 102 -50.68 -14.23 -57.16
CA GLN A 102 -50.38 -14.92 -58.42
C GLN A 102 -51.39 -16.03 -58.70
N CYS A 103 -51.99 -16.04 -59.89
CA CYS A 103 -52.90 -17.10 -60.32
C CYS A 103 -52.15 -18.19 -61.11
N VAL A 104 -52.48 -19.45 -60.84
CA VAL A 104 -51.95 -20.61 -61.55
C VAL A 104 -53.04 -21.64 -61.85
N THR A 105 -53.00 -22.26 -63.03
CA THR A 105 -53.91 -23.33 -63.42
C THR A 105 -53.28 -24.70 -63.18
N VAL A 106 -54.00 -25.59 -62.51
CA VAL A 106 -53.54 -26.95 -62.18
C VAL A 106 -54.33 -27.95 -63.02
N GLN A 107 -53.62 -28.83 -63.72
CA GLN A 107 -54.18 -29.96 -64.46
C GLN A 107 -53.91 -31.28 -63.74
N ALA A 108 -54.73 -32.30 -64.00
CA ALA A 108 -54.58 -33.61 -63.38
C ALA A 108 -53.20 -34.21 -63.70
N GLY A 109 -52.43 -34.57 -62.67
CA GLY A 109 -51.08 -35.13 -62.80
C GLY A 109 -49.95 -34.14 -63.14
N CYS A 110 -50.24 -32.83 -63.25
CA CYS A 110 -49.22 -31.80 -63.48
C CYS A 110 -48.85 -31.06 -62.19
N SER A 111 -47.59 -30.60 -62.11
CA SER A 111 -47.13 -29.69 -61.06
C SER A 111 -46.97 -28.29 -61.62
N ALA A 112 -47.64 -27.31 -61.02
CA ALA A 112 -47.48 -25.91 -61.34
C ALA A 112 -46.56 -25.21 -60.32
N VAL A 113 -46.05 -24.02 -60.67
CA VAL A 113 -45.05 -23.30 -59.85
C VAL A 113 -45.51 -21.87 -59.61
N LEU A 114 -45.40 -21.39 -58.37
CA LEU A 114 -45.56 -20.00 -57.96
C LEU A 114 -44.24 -19.48 -57.39
N CYS A 115 -43.84 -18.26 -57.77
CA CYS A 115 -42.59 -17.66 -57.33
C CYS A 115 -42.88 -16.26 -56.77
N PHE A 116 -42.75 -16.07 -55.46
CA PHE A 116 -42.91 -14.77 -54.83
C PHE A 116 -41.55 -14.12 -54.58
N THR A 117 -41.43 -12.86 -54.99
CA THR A 117 -40.21 -12.06 -54.87
C THR A 117 -40.48 -10.79 -54.07
N PRO A 118 -40.49 -10.84 -52.73
CA PRO A 118 -40.56 -9.63 -51.91
C PRO A 118 -39.33 -8.74 -52.16
N GLN A 119 -39.57 -7.42 -52.30
CA GLN A 119 -38.53 -6.42 -52.52
C GLN A 119 -38.14 -5.77 -51.18
N LEU A 120 -36.97 -6.12 -50.66
CA LEU A 120 -36.45 -5.61 -49.39
C LEU A 120 -35.08 -4.95 -49.53
N ASN A 121 -34.27 -5.37 -50.51
CA ASN A 121 -32.92 -4.86 -50.73
C ASN A 121 -32.10 -4.67 -49.43
N PRO A 122 -31.93 -5.72 -48.62
CA PRO A 122 -31.20 -5.60 -47.37
C PRO A 122 -29.70 -5.36 -47.63
N GLN A 123 -29.15 -4.31 -47.02
CA GLN A 123 -27.75 -3.92 -47.11
C GLN A 123 -27.13 -3.90 -45.72
N VAL A 124 -25.98 -4.54 -45.55
CA VAL A 124 -25.20 -4.51 -44.31
C VAL A 124 -23.98 -3.64 -44.53
N THR A 125 -23.90 -2.52 -43.83
CA THR A 125 -22.74 -1.62 -43.86
C THR A 125 -21.87 -1.84 -42.64
N LEU A 126 -20.55 -1.92 -42.84
CA LEU A 126 -19.56 -2.15 -41.79
C LEU A 126 -18.72 -0.89 -41.58
N ALA A 127 -18.55 -0.52 -40.31
CA ALA A 127 -17.72 0.58 -39.86
C ALA A 127 -16.84 0.15 -38.67
N PHE A 128 -15.76 0.87 -38.42
CA PHE A 128 -14.82 0.57 -37.34
C PHE A 128 -14.59 1.79 -36.46
N GLU A 129 -14.50 1.57 -35.15
CA GLU A 129 -14.08 2.58 -34.19
C GLU A 129 -12.80 2.15 -33.49
N THR A 130 -11.88 3.09 -33.29
CA THR A 130 -10.65 2.84 -32.54
C THR A 130 -10.94 2.58 -31.06
N ALA A 131 -9.95 2.04 -30.35
CA ALA A 131 -10.02 1.85 -28.89
C ALA A 131 -10.38 3.13 -28.12
N ASP A 132 -10.07 4.31 -28.68
CA ASP A 132 -10.38 5.62 -28.10
C ASP A 132 -11.74 6.17 -28.56
N CYS A 133 -12.63 5.32 -29.08
CA CYS A 133 -13.99 5.65 -29.53
C CYS A 133 -14.05 6.68 -30.67
N HIS A 134 -13.00 6.78 -31.51
CA HIS A 134 -13.01 7.61 -32.70
C HIS A 134 -13.37 6.78 -33.94
N PRO A 135 -14.22 7.29 -34.85
CA PRO A 135 -14.54 6.59 -36.09
C PRO A 135 -13.28 6.46 -36.95
N SER A 136 -13.10 5.29 -37.56
CA SER A 136 -12.04 5.01 -38.53
C SER A 136 -12.58 5.21 -39.94
N ASP A 137 -11.84 5.98 -40.75
CA ASP A 137 -12.15 6.16 -42.18
C ASP A 137 -11.64 4.97 -43.03
N CYS A 138 -10.98 3.99 -42.43
CA CYS A 138 -10.48 2.81 -43.12
C CYS A 138 -11.59 1.79 -43.39
N GLN A 139 -11.55 1.14 -44.55
CA GLN A 139 -12.47 0.05 -44.93
C GLN A 139 -12.16 -1.29 -44.22
N PHE A 140 -11.15 -1.33 -43.36
CA PHE A 140 -10.71 -2.51 -42.61
C PHE A 140 -10.52 -2.16 -41.13
N GLY A 141 -10.70 -3.16 -40.26
CA GLY A 141 -10.51 -2.99 -38.81
C GLY A 141 -9.12 -3.43 -38.36
N ARG A 142 -8.68 -3.01 -37.17
CA ARG A 142 -7.47 -3.53 -36.52
C ARG A 142 -7.81 -4.30 -35.26
N VAL A 143 -6.91 -5.18 -34.84
CA VAL A 143 -7.02 -5.82 -33.52
C VAL A 143 -7.08 -4.76 -32.41
N GLY A 144 -8.13 -4.80 -31.60
CA GLY A 144 -8.44 -3.81 -30.57
C GLY A 144 -9.53 -2.80 -30.95
N ASP A 145 -9.89 -2.70 -32.24
CA ASP A 145 -10.99 -1.85 -32.69
C ASP A 145 -12.36 -2.48 -32.39
N ARG A 146 -13.41 -1.66 -32.42
CA ARG A 146 -14.81 -2.07 -32.35
C ARG A 146 -15.41 -2.07 -33.75
N ALA A 147 -15.82 -3.24 -34.25
CA ALA A 147 -16.55 -3.36 -35.50
C ALA A 147 -18.04 -3.09 -35.27
N ILE A 148 -18.66 -2.33 -36.17
CA ILE A 148 -20.05 -1.93 -36.12
C ILE A 148 -20.72 -2.34 -37.43
N ALA A 149 -21.80 -3.11 -37.35
CA ALA A 149 -22.62 -3.53 -38.47
C ALA A 149 -23.98 -2.83 -38.40
N THR A 150 -24.34 -2.10 -39.46
CA THR A 150 -25.62 -1.41 -39.57
C THR A 150 -26.40 -2.01 -40.73
N VAL A 151 -27.62 -2.47 -40.48
CA VAL A 151 -28.50 -3.05 -41.50
C VAL A 151 -29.50 -2.01 -41.96
N SER A 152 -29.60 -1.80 -43.27
CA SER A 152 -30.63 -0.96 -43.91
C SER A 152 -31.40 -1.76 -44.94
N PHE A 153 -32.68 -1.46 -45.12
CA PHE A 153 -33.55 -2.13 -46.10
C PHE A 153 -34.60 -1.15 -46.63
N ASP A 154 -35.22 -1.49 -47.76
CA ASP A 154 -36.28 -0.69 -48.36
C ASP A 154 -37.51 -0.64 -47.44
N GLY A 155 -37.90 0.57 -47.03
CA GLY A 155 -38.97 0.77 -46.04
C GLY A 155 -38.51 0.91 -44.59
N ASP A 156 -37.21 0.82 -44.29
CA ASP A 156 -36.67 1.03 -42.93
C ASP A 156 -36.93 2.46 -42.37
N GLN A 157 -37.22 3.42 -43.24
CA GLN A 157 -37.60 4.78 -42.85
C GLN A 157 -39.12 4.97 -42.68
N SER A 158 -39.95 3.98 -43.03
CA SER A 158 -41.40 4.03 -42.85
C SER A 158 -41.80 3.42 -41.50
N ALA A 159 -42.89 3.93 -40.91
CA ALA A 159 -43.44 3.36 -39.68
C ALA A 159 -43.84 1.88 -39.88
N ASP A 160 -44.41 1.57 -41.05
CA ASP A 160 -44.83 0.21 -41.41
C ASP A 160 -43.64 -0.77 -41.48
N GLY A 161 -42.49 -0.35 -42.01
CA GLY A 161 -41.30 -1.19 -42.10
C GLY A 161 -40.65 -1.44 -40.74
N ARG A 162 -40.54 -0.41 -39.89
CA ARG A 162 -39.91 -0.50 -38.55
C ARG A 162 -40.67 -1.39 -37.58
N ASP A 163 -42.00 -1.37 -37.64
CA ASP A 163 -42.83 -2.17 -36.72
C ASP A 163 -43.00 -3.62 -37.22
N GLN A 164 -42.78 -3.88 -38.52
CA GLN A 164 -43.00 -5.19 -39.12
C GLN A 164 -41.71 -5.99 -39.32
N VAL A 165 -40.54 -5.37 -39.21
CA VAL A 165 -39.23 -6.03 -39.35
C VAL A 165 -38.47 -6.02 -38.03
N GLN A 166 -37.99 -7.20 -37.61
CA GLN A 166 -37.09 -7.33 -36.46
C GLN A 166 -35.75 -7.91 -36.90
N LEU A 167 -34.64 -7.36 -36.40
CA LEU A 167 -33.28 -7.82 -36.71
C LEU A 167 -32.65 -8.51 -35.51
N LEU A 168 -32.01 -9.66 -35.77
CA LEU A 168 -31.23 -10.40 -34.79
C LEU A 168 -29.84 -10.70 -35.35
N ALA A 169 -28.79 -10.35 -34.63
CA ALA A 169 -27.42 -10.72 -34.97
C ALA A 169 -26.99 -11.98 -34.20
N ALA A 170 -26.18 -12.83 -34.83
CA ALA A 170 -25.56 -13.97 -34.18
C ALA A 170 -24.44 -13.53 -33.22
N ALA A 171 -24.26 -14.25 -32.10
CA ALA A 171 -23.13 -14.01 -31.20
C ALA A 171 -21.80 -14.08 -31.97
N PRO A 172 -20.81 -13.19 -31.69
CA PRO A 172 -20.68 -12.33 -30.52
C PRO A 172 -21.24 -10.90 -30.65
N TRP A 173 -22.03 -10.60 -31.70
CA TRP A 173 -22.54 -9.26 -31.95
C TRP A 173 -23.60 -8.83 -30.95
N VAL A 174 -23.49 -7.61 -30.42
CA VAL A 174 -24.40 -7.05 -29.41
C VAL A 174 -25.09 -5.81 -29.96
N PRO A 175 -26.42 -5.65 -29.79
CA PRO A 175 -27.13 -4.47 -30.25
C PRO A 175 -26.63 -3.19 -29.56
N MET A 176 -26.45 -2.12 -30.33
CA MET A 176 -26.03 -0.82 -29.81
C MET A 176 -27.22 -0.06 -29.22
N ARG A 177 -26.99 0.63 -28.09
CA ARG A 177 -28.04 1.45 -27.46
C ARG A 177 -28.26 2.73 -28.26
N GLY A 178 -29.51 3.04 -28.58
CA GLY A 178 -29.91 4.30 -29.22
C GLY A 178 -29.78 4.33 -30.74
N THR A 179 -29.20 3.30 -31.36
CA THR A 179 -29.12 3.14 -32.82
C THR A 179 -29.88 1.88 -33.24
N PRO A 180 -31.13 2.00 -33.71
CA PRO A 180 -31.86 0.85 -34.23
C PRO A 180 -31.07 0.23 -35.40
N ASN A 181 -31.15 -1.09 -35.53
CA ASN A 181 -30.51 -1.86 -36.61
C ASN A 181 -28.97 -1.88 -36.61
N ALA A 182 -28.32 -1.42 -35.53
CA ALA A 182 -26.86 -1.43 -35.39
C ALA A 182 -26.37 -2.41 -34.31
N PHE A 183 -25.32 -3.16 -34.63
CA PHE A 183 -24.69 -4.15 -33.76
C PHE A 183 -23.19 -3.91 -33.68
N SER A 184 -22.57 -4.24 -32.55
CA SER A 184 -21.12 -4.09 -32.37
C SER A 184 -20.46 -5.34 -31.81
N THR A 185 -19.19 -5.54 -32.15
CA THR A 185 -18.33 -6.58 -31.57
C THR A 185 -16.87 -6.09 -31.48
N PRO A 186 -16.13 -6.43 -30.41
CA PRO A 186 -14.70 -6.15 -30.37
C PRO A 186 -13.91 -7.06 -31.32
N VAL A 187 -12.96 -6.50 -32.06
CA VAL A 187 -12.05 -7.22 -32.95
C VAL A 187 -10.89 -7.79 -32.14
N ARG A 188 -10.84 -9.13 -31.99
CA ARG A 188 -9.86 -9.81 -31.13
C ARG A 188 -8.67 -10.44 -31.85
N ARG A 189 -8.80 -10.70 -33.15
CA ARG A 189 -7.78 -11.37 -33.97
C ARG A 189 -7.76 -10.75 -35.37
N ALA A 190 -6.59 -10.76 -36.00
CA ALA A 190 -6.45 -10.41 -37.41
C ALA A 190 -7.03 -11.50 -38.33
N GLY A 191 -7.26 -11.16 -39.59
CA GLY A 191 -7.81 -12.03 -40.63
C GLY A 191 -9.26 -11.71 -40.97
N MET A 192 -9.89 -12.63 -41.72
CA MET A 192 -11.26 -12.49 -42.22
C MET A 192 -12.29 -12.84 -41.14
N HIS A 193 -13.31 -11.99 -41.01
CA HIS A 193 -14.43 -12.16 -40.09
C HIS A 193 -15.75 -12.01 -40.84
N ARG A 194 -16.83 -12.50 -40.23
CA ARG A 194 -18.16 -12.48 -40.81
C ARG A 194 -19.20 -12.01 -39.79
N PHE A 195 -20.00 -11.03 -40.19
CA PHE A 195 -21.28 -10.72 -39.58
C PHE A 195 -22.31 -11.73 -40.09
N MET A 196 -23.09 -12.30 -39.18
CA MET A 196 -24.24 -13.15 -39.51
C MET A 196 -25.44 -12.67 -38.72
N GLY A 197 -26.57 -12.48 -39.39
CA GLY A 197 -27.83 -12.04 -38.78
C GLY A 197 -29.04 -12.62 -39.50
N GLN A 198 -30.20 -12.35 -38.94
CA GLN A 198 -31.49 -12.74 -39.48
C GLN A 198 -32.45 -11.55 -39.40
N MET A 199 -33.14 -11.30 -40.51
CA MET A 199 -34.23 -10.36 -40.62
C MET A 199 -35.56 -11.11 -40.54
N MET A 200 -36.34 -10.79 -39.52
CA MET A 200 -37.63 -11.40 -39.19
C MET A 200 -38.77 -10.51 -39.70
N LEU A 201 -39.52 -11.03 -40.66
CA LEU A 201 -40.60 -10.35 -41.37
C LEU A 201 -41.95 -10.75 -40.78
N SER A 202 -42.66 -9.81 -40.18
CA SER A 202 -43.97 -10.05 -39.57
C SER A 202 -45.00 -10.49 -40.59
N GLN A 203 -45.93 -11.34 -40.15
CA GLN A 203 -47.13 -11.65 -40.92
C GLN A 203 -48.03 -10.42 -41.00
N ARG A 204 -48.63 -10.22 -42.18
CA ARG A 204 -49.55 -9.11 -42.43
C ARG A 204 -50.83 -9.28 -41.61
N PRO A 205 -51.31 -8.25 -40.90
CA PRO A 205 -52.50 -8.34 -40.04
C PRO A 205 -53.76 -8.82 -40.77
N GLU A 206 -53.92 -8.41 -42.02
CA GLU A 206 -55.06 -8.75 -42.89
C GLU A 206 -55.21 -10.27 -43.13
N LEU A 207 -54.11 -11.00 -43.11
CA LEU A 207 -54.07 -12.45 -43.35
C LEU A 207 -53.98 -13.25 -42.04
N ARG A 208 -53.70 -12.58 -40.91
CA ARG A 208 -53.56 -13.17 -39.57
C ARG A 208 -54.89 -13.60 -38.95
N ASN A 209 -55.99 -12.94 -39.32
CA ASN A 209 -57.33 -13.22 -38.79
C ASN A 209 -58.02 -14.46 -39.41
N ALA A 210 -57.38 -15.14 -40.36
CA ALA A 210 -58.01 -16.24 -41.09
C ALA A 210 -57.74 -17.65 -40.51
N LEU A 211 -56.64 -17.92 -39.77
CA LEU A 211 -56.32 -19.27 -39.27
C LEU A 211 -55.33 -19.29 -38.07
N PRO A 212 -55.35 -20.35 -37.21
CA PRO A 212 -54.43 -20.52 -36.09
C PRO A 212 -52.99 -20.87 -36.55
N VAL A 213 -51.98 -20.27 -35.91
CA VAL A 213 -50.56 -20.64 -36.08
C VAL A 213 -50.32 -21.97 -35.35
N PRO A 214 -49.73 -23.01 -35.99
CA PRO A 214 -49.39 -24.25 -35.31
C PRO A 214 -48.41 -24.00 -34.14
N GLU A 215 -48.61 -24.65 -32.99
CA GLU A 215 -47.72 -24.53 -31.84
C GLU A 215 -46.25 -24.82 -32.22
N GLY A 216 -45.36 -23.85 -31.96
CA GLY A 216 -43.90 -23.99 -32.13
C GLY A 216 -43.28 -23.31 -33.35
N LEU A 217 -44.07 -22.73 -34.27
CA LEU A 217 -43.55 -21.92 -35.39
C LEU A 217 -43.53 -20.42 -35.03
N SER A 218 -42.43 -19.73 -35.32
CA SER A 218 -42.38 -18.27 -35.19
C SER A 218 -43.35 -17.65 -36.20
N PRO A 219 -44.06 -16.55 -35.87
CA PRO A 219 -44.96 -15.89 -36.81
C PRO A 219 -44.20 -15.06 -37.86
N HIS A 220 -42.87 -15.14 -37.89
CA HIS A 220 -42.02 -14.34 -38.76
C HIS A 220 -41.37 -15.19 -39.84
N ALA A 221 -41.41 -14.70 -41.08
CA ALA A 221 -40.54 -15.20 -42.13
C ALA A 221 -39.12 -14.70 -41.87
N MET A 222 -38.11 -15.48 -42.20
CA MET A 222 -36.71 -15.18 -41.89
C MET A 222 -35.91 -15.07 -43.18
N LEU A 223 -35.12 -14.01 -43.28
CA LEU A 223 -34.16 -13.76 -44.33
C LEU A 223 -32.76 -13.68 -43.69
N ALA A 224 -31.81 -14.47 -44.17
CA ALA A 224 -30.45 -14.45 -43.65
C ALA A 224 -29.71 -13.19 -44.15
N LEU A 225 -28.92 -12.59 -43.26
CA LEU A 225 -28.05 -11.46 -43.55
C LEU A 225 -26.62 -11.85 -43.25
N ASP A 226 -25.69 -11.46 -44.12
CA ASP A 226 -24.28 -11.65 -43.87
C ASP A 226 -23.41 -10.58 -44.54
N ALA A 227 -22.26 -10.32 -43.93
CA ALA A 227 -21.23 -9.46 -44.48
C ALA A 227 -19.86 -9.91 -44.00
N GLU A 228 -18.84 -9.82 -44.85
CA GLU A 228 -17.46 -10.18 -44.51
C GLU A 228 -16.60 -8.92 -44.37
N TYR A 229 -15.64 -8.96 -43.46
CA TYR A 229 -14.64 -7.90 -43.30
C TYR A 229 -13.29 -8.45 -42.90
N GLU A 230 -12.25 -7.77 -43.38
CA GLU A 230 -10.86 -8.11 -43.07
C GLU A 230 -10.33 -7.23 -41.93
N THR A 231 -9.45 -7.82 -41.13
CA THR A 231 -8.81 -7.13 -40.02
C THR A 231 -7.31 -7.35 -40.02
N GLU A 232 -6.55 -6.29 -39.75
CA GLU A 232 -5.09 -6.34 -39.71
C GLU A 232 -4.56 -6.36 -38.28
N GLU A 233 -3.34 -6.88 -38.10
CA GLU A 233 -2.61 -6.66 -36.86
C GLU A 233 -2.24 -5.19 -36.72
N ARG A 234 -2.38 -4.65 -35.51
CA ARG A 234 -1.92 -3.29 -35.23
C ARG A 234 -0.38 -3.30 -35.32
N GLN A 235 0.16 -2.65 -36.35
CA GLN A 235 1.60 -2.45 -36.46
C GLN A 235 2.10 -1.77 -35.18
N PRO A 236 3.10 -2.33 -34.47
CA PRO A 236 3.64 -1.71 -33.28
C PRO A 236 4.22 -0.36 -33.69
N GLN A 237 3.58 0.72 -33.25
CA GLN A 237 4.13 2.05 -33.43
C GLN A 237 5.37 2.17 -32.54
N PRO A 238 6.57 2.43 -33.10
CA PRO A 238 7.70 2.79 -32.28
C PRO A 238 7.32 4.09 -31.57
N ILE A 239 7.44 4.10 -30.24
CA ILE A 239 7.20 5.30 -29.46
C ILE A 239 8.31 6.29 -29.83
N THR A 240 8.02 7.24 -30.72
CA THR A 240 8.95 8.32 -31.06
C THR A 240 8.65 9.53 -30.19
N GLY A 241 9.58 9.74 -29.28
CA GLY A 241 9.59 10.72 -28.21
C GLY A 241 10.68 10.27 -27.23
N ASN A 242 11.23 11.17 -26.41
CA ASN A 242 11.99 10.73 -25.25
C ASN A 242 11.01 9.99 -24.32
N VAL A 243 10.80 8.69 -24.54
CA VAL A 243 10.30 7.82 -23.48
C VAL A 243 11.41 7.87 -22.45
N GLY A 244 11.21 8.70 -21.43
CA GLY A 244 12.00 8.60 -20.22
C GLY A 244 11.71 7.23 -19.63
N VAL A 245 12.42 6.20 -20.09
CA VAL A 245 12.56 4.96 -19.34
C VAL A 245 13.46 5.34 -18.17
N SER A 246 12.86 5.93 -17.15
CA SER A 246 13.51 6.10 -15.87
C SER A 246 13.51 4.74 -15.22
N LEU A 247 14.69 4.16 -15.06
CA LEU A 247 14.85 3.02 -14.17
C LEU A 247 14.42 3.49 -12.77
N THR A 248 13.40 2.85 -12.20
CA THR A 248 12.96 3.07 -10.83
C THR A 248 13.64 2.07 -9.91
N ARG A 249 13.80 2.42 -8.63
CA ARG A 249 14.29 1.46 -7.64
C ARG A 249 13.36 0.25 -7.56
N THR A 250 13.90 -0.89 -7.13
CA THR A 250 13.10 -2.10 -6.92
C THR A 250 12.00 -1.82 -5.90
N GLU A 251 10.75 -2.11 -6.27
CA GLU A 251 9.61 -2.05 -5.35
C GLU A 251 9.72 -3.15 -4.28
N THR A 252 9.23 -2.84 -3.09
CA THR A 252 9.18 -3.75 -1.93
C THR A 252 7.75 -3.79 -1.39
N GLU A 253 7.39 -4.78 -0.59
CA GLU A 253 6.07 -4.89 0.04
C GLU A 253 6.10 -4.31 1.47
N PRO A 254 5.00 -3.71 1.96
CA PRO A 254 4.97 -3.17 3.31
C PRO A 254 4.99 -4.30 4.34
N THR A 255 5.86 -4.19 5.35
CA THR A 255 6.04 -5.20 6.41
C THR A 255 5.34 -4.78 7.71
N GLU A 256 4.94 -5.78 8.50
CA GLU A 256 4.19 -5.58 9.76
C GLU A 256 5.00 -4.86 10.85
N ASP A 257 6.34 -4.82 10.75
CA ASP A 257 7.23 -4.08 11.68
C ASP A 257 7.28 -2.56 11.46
N LEU A 258 6.77 -2.05 10.33
CA LEU A 258 6.81 -0.62 10.00
C LEU A 258 6.22 0.29 11.10
N PRO A 259 5.09 -0.08 11.77
CA PRO A 259 4.56 0.68 12.88
C PRO A 259 5.52 0.75 14.08
N LEU A 260 6.25 -0.33 14.42
CA LEU A 260 7.22 -0.32 15.51
C LEU A 260 8.34 0.69 15.24
N TRP A 261 8.93 0.68 14.04
CA TRP A 261 10.02 1.60 13.70
C TRP A 261 9.54 3.05 13.67
N THR A 262 8.32 3.27 13.19
CA THR A 262 7.68 4.59 13.19
C THR A 262 7.45 5.08 14.62
N LEU A 263 7.00 4.23 15.54
CA LEU A 263 6.84 4.58 16.94
C LEU A 263 8.19 4.84 17.64
N ILE A 264 9.23 4.06 17.35
CA ILE A 264 10.59 4.33 17.85
C ILE A 264 11.05 5.71 17.38
N ARG A 265 10.89 6.02 16.08
CA ARG A 265 11.26 7.32 15.53
C ARG A 265 10.48 8.47 16.19
N ASN A 266 9.15 8.33 16.30
CA ASN A 266 8.30 9.39 16.83
C ASN A 266 8.45 9.55 18.36
N SER A 267 8.70 8.46 19.11
CA SER A 267 9.01 8.54 20.55
C SER A 267 10.37 9.16 20.82
N THR A 268 11.41 8.80 20.07
CA THR A 268 12.73 9.44 20.18
C THR A 268 12.68 10.93 19.83
N GLU A 269 11.88 11.33 18.83
CA GLU A 269 11.62 12.74 18.52
C GLU A 269 10.83 13.44 19.64
N ALA A 270 9.81 12.79 20.21
CA ALA A 270 9.07 13.32 21.36
C ALA A 270 9.97 13.50 22.61
N MET A 271 11.04 12.73 22.72
CA MET A 271 12.07 12.84 23.76
C MET A 271 13.23 13.78 23.38
N SER A 272 13.13 14.50 22.26
CA SER A 272 14.15 15.46 21.84
C SER A 272 14.32 16.58 22.87
N PHE A 273 15.52 17.16 22.91
CA PHE A 273 15.80 18.26 23.81
C PHE A 273 14.91 19.47 23.52
N THR A 274 14.55 19.73 22.26
CA THR A 274 13.67 20.84 21.88
C THR A 274 12.28 20.67 22.50
N ASN A 275 11.69 19.48 22.41
CA ASN A 275 10.38 19.19 23.02
C ASN A 275 10.47 19.22 24.56
N TYR A 276 11.59 18.76 25.11
CA TYR A 276 11.85 18.89 26.54
C TYR A 276 11.96 20.37 26.98
N LEU A 277 12.67 21.21 26.24
CA LEU A 277 12.78 22.64 26.51
C LEU A 277 11.41 23.31 26.47
N HIS A 278 10.59 23.04 25.45
CA HIS A 278 9.22 23.55 25.35
C HIS A 278 8.33 23.10 26.51
N PHE A 279 8.43 21.83 26.92
CA PHE A 279 7.73 21.31 28.08
C PHE A 279 8.12 22.06 29.37
N MET A 280 9.42 22.29 29.57
CA MET A 280 9.93 22.97 30.75
C MET A 280 9.60 24.47 30.75
N ASP A 281 9.68 25.13 29.60
CA ASP A 281 9.29 26.53 29.47
C ASP A 281 7.78 26.71 29.71
N SER A 282 6.94 25.80 29.23
CA SER A 282 5.51 25.78 29.55
C SER A 282 5.27 25.64 31.06
N LEU A 283 6.11 24.86 31.75
CA LEU A 283 6.00 24.58 33.18
C LEU A 283 6.39 25.77 34.06
N PHE A 284 7.53 26.38 33.75
CA PHE A 284 8.15 27.42 34.59
C PHE A 284 7.78 28.83 34.15
N CYS A 285 7.54 29.07 32.85
CA CYS A 285 7.25 30.39 32.31
C CYS A 285 5.74 30.63 32.10
N GLY A 286 4.89 29.61 32.26
CA GLY A 286 3.43 29.75 32.24
C GLY A 286 2.82 30.03 30.86
N ASP A 287 3.61 29.90 29.78
CA ASP A 287 3.18 30.26 28.43
C ASP A 287 2.58 29.05 27.72
N LEU A 288 1.29 28.79 27.96
CA LEU A 288 0.52 27.71 27.31
C LEU A 288 0.23 28.00 25.82
N ALA A 289 0.64 29.17 25.29
CA ALA A 289 0.25 29.65 23.97
C ALA A 289 1.17 29.17 22.82
N SER A 290 2.31 28.53 23.10
CA SER A 290 3.29 28.17 22.07
C SER A 290 3.19 26.73 21.54
N VAL A 291 2.36 25.86 22.13
CA VAL A 291 2.21 24.46 21.67
C VAL A 291 1.22 24.42 20.51
N ARG A 292 1.67 24.07 19.30
CA ARG A 292 0.81 23.94 18.10
C ARG A 292 0.66 22.47 17.70
N GLY A 293 -0.56 22.04 17.37
CA GLY A 293 -0.83 20.74 16.73
C GLY A 293 -1.14 19.59 17.71
N PHE A 294 -0.78 18.35 17.32
CA PHE A 294 -1.04 17.08 18.02
C PHE A 294 -0.60 17.05 19.48
N GLU A 295 0.45 17.80 19.83
CA GLU A 295 0.92 17.94 21.20
C GLU A 295 -0.15 18.56 22.12
N GLN A 296 -1.02 19.43 21.62
CA GLN A 296 -1.97 20.18 22.43
C GLN A 296 -2.94 19.28 23.22
N GLU A 297 -3.47 18.21 22.62
CA GLU A 297 -4.40 17.28 23.30
C GLU A 297 -3.71 16.44 24.39
N ARG A 298 -2.45 16.03 24.14
CA ARG A 298 -1.64 15.27 25.11
C ARG A 298 -1.19 16.14 26.27
N PHE A 299 -0.87 17.41 25.99
CA PHE A 299 -0.40 18.37 26.98
C PHE A 299 -1.49 18.84 27.94
N VAL A 300 -2.77 18.91 27.54
CA VAL A 300 -3.88 19.28 28.44
C VAL A 300 -3.99 18.30 29.62
N LYS A 301 -4.01 16.99 29.35
CA LYS A 301 -4.04 15.97 30.42
C LYS A 301 -2.78 16.00 31.30
N LYS A 302 -1.61 16.26 30.70
CA LYS A 302 -0.33 16.41 31.42
C LYS A 302 -0.33 17.63 32.34
N ALA A 303 -0.87 18.76 31.87
CA ALA A 303 -0.98 19.99 32.64
C ALA A 303 -1.88 19.81 33.86
N ASP A 304 -3.02 19.14 33.70
CA ASP A 304 -3.95 18.84 34.81
C ASP A 304 -3.30 17.98 35.89
N MET A 305 -2.62 16.88 35.50
CA MET A 305 -1.91 16.01 36.42
C MET A 305 -0.75 16.73 37.13
N PHE A 306 -0.05 17.62 36.42
CA PHE A 306 1.00 18.44 37.01
C PHE A 306 0.46 19.44 38.04
N GLN A 307 -0.66 20.11 37.77
CA GLN A 307 -1.30 21.02 38.73
C GLN A 307 -1.72 20.30 40.01
N GLN A 308 -2.18 19.05 39.90
CA GLN A 308 -2.48 18.21 41.06
C GLN A 308 -1.24 17.87 41.90
N LEU A 309 -0.11 17.58 41.25
CA LEU A 309 1.16 17.30 41.93
C LEU A 309 1.78 18.54 42.59
N LYS A 310 1.62 19.72 41.97
CA LYS A 310 2.10 21.01 42.50
C LYS A 310 1.51 21.33 43.87
N GLN A 311 0.22 21.02 44.08
CA GLN A 311 -0.47 21.28 45.35
C GLN A 311 -0.01 20.39 46.52
N ARG A 312 0.68 19.27 46.23
CA ARG A 312 1.14 18.33 47.27
C ARG A 312 2.52 18.68 47.85
N ARG A 313 3.16 19.75 47.39
CA ARG A 313 4.49 20.19 47.84
C ARG A 313 4.45 21.60 48.41
N ALA A 314 4.16 21.73 49.69
CA ALA A 314 4.21 23.01 50.38
C ALA A 314 5.00 22.88 51.69
N LEU A 315 6.28 23.29 51.65
CA LEU A 315 7.01 23.79 52.82
C LEU A 315 7.75 25.09 52.43
N PRO A 316 7.91 26.05 53.35
CA PRO A 316 8.33 27.42 53.04
C PRO A 316 9.86 27.65 53.02
N PHE A 317 10.67 26.61 52.80
CA PHE A 317 12.15 26.73 52.73
C PHE A 317 12.61 26.46 51.29
N SER A 318 12.74 27.53 50.50
CA SER A 318 12.50 27.55 49.04
C SER A 318 13.68 27.27 48.11
N ASP A 319 14.88 26.89 48.59
CA ASP A 319 16.07 26.94 47.72
C ASP A 319 16.46 25.60 47.07
N ALA A 320 16.18 24.45 47.72
CA ALA A 320 16.41 23.13 47.11
C ALA A 320 15.19 22.60 46.31
N ASP A 321 14.03 23.25 46.46
CA ASP A 321 12.78 22.79 45.85
C ASP A 321 12.75 22.99 44.34
N SER A 322 13.38 24.05 43.79
CA SER A 322 13.43 24.27 42.34
C SER A 322 14.13 23.13 41.60
N TYR A 323 15.24 22.60 42.15
CA TYR A 323 15.93 21.45 41.58
C TYR A 323 15.10 20.17 41.69
N ARG A 324 14.37 19.97 42.79
CA ARG A 324 13.45 18.83 42.96
C ARG A 324 12.24 18.91 42.04
N VAL A 325 11.73 20.11 41.79
CA VAL A 325 10.65 20.35 40.80
C VAL A 325 11.18 20.07 39.40
N LEU A 326 12.38 20.55 39.06
CA LEU A 326 13.07 20.22 37.80
C LEU A 326 13.19 18.70 37.64
N LYS A 327 13.76 17.99 38.62
CA LYS A 327 13.93 16.54 38.58
C LYS A 327 12.62 15.79 38.33
N VAL A 328 11.57 16.12 39.09
CA VAL A 328 10.27 15.44 38.96
C VAL A 328 9.57 15.81 37.65
N ALA A 329 9.72 17.04 37.19
CA ALA A 329 9.21 17.45 35.88
C ALA A 329 9.89 16.65 34.76
N THR A 330 11.21 16.45 34.84
CA THR A 330 11.96 15.63 33.88
C THR A 330 11.56 14.15 33.96
N GLU A 331 11.36 13.60 35.15
CA GLU A 331 10.84 12.24 35.36
C GLU A 331 9.47 12.08 34.69
N ALA A 332 8.54 13.01 34.91
CA ALA A 332 7.23 13.01 34.29
C ALA A 332 7.32 13.17 32.75
N PHE A 333 8.23 14.02 32.25
CA PHE A 333 8.47 14.18 30.82
C PHE A 333 8.91 12.86 30.17
N VAL A 334 9.93 12.21 30.76
CA VAL A 334 10.45 10.94 30.25
C VAL A 334 9.37 9.88 30.34
N MET A 335 8.71 9.72 31.48
CA MET A 335 7.65 8.72 31.71
C MET A 335 6.54 8.79 30.66
N VAL A 336 6.10 10.00 30.28
CA VAL A 336 5.03 10.09 29.30
C VAL A 336 5.55 9.85 27.88
N ASN A 337 6.77 10.28 27.55
CA ASN A 337 7.27 10.26 26.18
C ASN A 337 8.08 8.99 25.81
N CYS A 338 8.54 8.20 26.78
CA CYS A 338 9.37 7.01 26.55
C CYS A 338 8.58 5.74 26.17
N GLY A 339 7.26 5.73 26.40
CA GLY A 339 6.40 4.58 26.14
C GLY A 339 5.91 4.54 24.69
N VAL A 340 6.19 3.44 24.00
CA VAL A 340 5.77 3.23 22.60
C VAL A 340 4.33 2.70 22.47
N LEU A 341 3.83 2.01 23.49
CA LEU A 341 2.47 1.43 23.51
C LEU A 341 1.46 2.23 24.35
N ASN A 342 1.88 3.39 24.89
CA ASN A 342 0.99 4.26 25.67
C ASN A 342 -0.02 4.97 24.76
N GLN A 343 -1.31 4.92 25.12
CA GLN A 343 -2.37 5.60 24.36
C GLN A 343 -2.50 7.09 24.76
N PRO A 344 -2.71 8.00 23.79
CA PRO A 344 -2.76 7.78 22.34
C PRO A 344 -1.36 7.47 21.77
N LEU A 345 -1.30 6.54 20.81
CA LEU A 345 -0.06 6.16 20.14
C LEU A 345 0.53 7.36 19.37
N ALA A 346 1.85 7.44 19.31
CA ALA A 346 2.57 8.54 18.69
C ALA A 346 2.65 8.41 17.16
N PHE A 347 1.53 8.20 16.48
CA PHE A 347 1.43 8.22 15.02
C PHE A 347 0.98 9.58 14.51
N ASN A 348 1.59 10.03 13.42
CA ASN A 348 1.16 11.18 12.65
C ASN A 348 1.02 10.75 11.18
N PRO A 349 -0.17 10.32 10.74
CA PRO A 349 -0.36 9.73 9.41
C PRO A 349 0.19 10.59 8.27
N ALA A 350 0.11 11.93 8.36
CA ALA A 350 0.61 12.81 7.32
C ALA A 350 2.14 12.80 7.22
N GLU A 351 2.85 12.95 8.35
CA GLU A 351 4.31 12.96 8.38
C GLU A 351 4.91 11.56 8.20
N ASP A 352 4.26 10.55 8.76
CA ASP A 352 4.67 9.15 8.66
C ASP A 352 4.57 8.65 7.22
N ASN A 353 3.46 8.94 6.53
CA ASN A 353 3.31 8.59 5.11
C ASN A 353 4.30 9.34 4.23
N ALA A 354 4.53 10.64 4.48
CA ALA A 354 5.54 11.40 3.77
C ALA A 354 6.97 10.88 4.04
N TYR A 355 7.22 10.32 5.23
CA TYR A 355 8.49 9.69 5.53
C TYR A 355 8.68 8.39 4.74
N LEU A 356 7.68 7.51 4.72
CA LEU A 356 7.73 6.23 4.00
C LEU A 356 7.88 6.43 2.48
N ASP A 357 7.12 7.38 1.92
CA ASP A 357 7.13 7.71 0.49
C ASP A 357 8.52 8.14 0.00
N ARG A 358 9.22 8.98 0.77
CA ARG A 358 10.61 9.40 0.47
C ARG A 358 11.64 8.25 0.48
N ARG A 359 11.27 7.06 0.94
CA ARG A 359 12.14 5.88 1.04
C ARG A 359 11.69 4.75 0.13
N ASP A 360 10.76 5.02 -0.78
CA ASP A 360 10.24 4.04 -1.73
C ASP A 360 9.70 2.79 -0.99
N ILE A 361 9.07 2.99 0.17
CA ILE A 361 8.35 1.96 0.94
C ILE A 361 6.86 2.22 0.70
N PRO A 362 6.11 1.28 0.11
CA PRO A 362 4.71 1.50 -0.20
C PRO A 362 3.89 1.73 1.08
N GLN A 363 2.87 2.58 0.95
CA GLN A 363 1.92 2.79 2.03
C GLN A 363 1.06 1.53 2.18
N GLY A 364 1.07 0.95 3.38
CA GLY A 364 0.23 -0.18 3.75
C GLY A 364 -1.14 0.25 4.24
N ARG A 365 -1.75 -0.63 5.05
CA ARG A 365 -2.91 -0.27 5.89
C ARG A 365 -2.50 0.74 6.96
N ASP A 366 -3.49 1.35 7.62
CA ASP A 366 -3.25 2.30 8.71
C ASP A 366 -2.31 1.71 9.79
N LEU A 367 -1.23 2.42 10.13
CA LEU A 367 -0.15 1.92 10.98
C LEU A 367 -0.65 1.50 12.36
N GLU A 368 -1.63 2.21 12.92
CA GLU A 368 -2.24 1.84 14.21
C GLU A 368 -3.01 0.53 14.12
N THR A 369 -3.77 0.32 13.04
CA THR A 369 -4.47 -0.96 12.82
C THR A 369 -3.49 -2.12 12.62
N VAL A 370 -2.41 -1.92 11.86
CA VAL A 370 -1.39 -2.96 11.62
C VAL A 370 -0.69 -3.31 12.92
N LEU A 371 -0.30 -2.32 13.72
CA LEU A 371 0.33 -2.55 15.01
C LEU A 371 -0.55 -3.42 15.93
N ARG A 372 -1.82 -3.04 16.10
CA ARG A 372 -2.71 -3.69 17.07
C ARG A 372 -3.19 -5.07 16.64
N ASN A 373 -3.40 -5.28 15.34
CA ASN A 373 -4.06 -6.48 14.85
C ASN A 373 -3.11 -7.50 14.22
N ASP A 374 -2.02 -7.02 13.59
CA ASP A 374 -1.11 -7.87 12.84
C ASP A 374 0.24 -8.03 13.58
N TYR A 375 0.78 -6.97 14.18
CA TYR A 375 2.12 -7.01 14.79
C TYR A 375 2.16 -7.46 16.25
N LEU A 376 1.30 -6.90 17.12
CA LEU A 376 1.33 -7.19 18.54
C LEU A 376 0.73 -8.58 18.83
N GLU A 377 1.43 -9.34 19.66
CA GLU A 377 0.96 -10.64 20.10
C GLU A 377 0.14 -10.50 21.40
N ASN A 378 -0.95 -11.25 21.50
CA ASN A 378 -1.73 -11.34 22.73
C ASN A 378 -1.17 -12.46 23.61
N VAL A 379 -0.60 -12.10 24.76
CA VAL A 379 -0.10 -13.05 25.76
C VAL A 379 -0.84 -12.79 27.07
N ASP A 380 -1.49 -13.81 27.63
CA ASP A 380 -2.22 -13.73 28.90
C ASP A 380 -3.25 -12.57 28.99
N GLY A 381 -3.82 -12.14 27.85
CA GLY A 381 -4.86 -11.12 27.78
C GLY A 381 -4.37 -9.67 27.58
N PHE A 382 -3.07 -9.46 27.35
CA PHE A 382 -2.51 -8.14 27.03
C PHE A 382 -1.69 -8.17 25.73
N GLN A 383 -1.69 -7.04 25.00
CA GLN A 383 -0.90 -6.89 23.79
C GLN A 383 0.57 -6.65 24.13
N THR A 384 1.48 -7.34 23.46
CA THR A 384 2.92 -7.30 23.74
C THR A 384 3.73 -7.38 22.46
N LEU A 385 4.93 -6.77 22.45
CA LEU A 385 5.86 -6.87 21.33
C LEU A 385 6.28 -8.35 21.12
N PRO A 386 6.41 -8.83 19.87
CA PRO A 386 6.74 -10.23 19.58
C PRO A 386 7.97 -10.76 20.33
N TYR A 387 9.06 -9.98 20.38
CA TYR A 387 10.27 -10.35 21.12
C TYR A 387 10.00 -10.54 22.63
N LEU A 388 9.24 -9.63 23.24
CA LEU A 388 8.86 -9.72 24.65
C LEU A 388 7.87 -10.87 24.90
N ALA A 389 7.02 -11.20 23.93
CA ALA A 389 6.15 -12.37 23.98
C ALA A 389 6.95 -13.68 24.02
N VAL A 390 8.04 -13.78 23.24
CA VAL A 390 8.99 -14.91 23.32
C VAL A 390 9.61 -15.03 24.72
N ILE A 391 10.03 -13.92 25.32
CA ILE A 391 10.56 -13.91 26.68
C ILE A 391 9.50 -14.35 27.69
N ARG A 392 8.27 -13.84 27.58
CA ARG A 392 7.16 -14.23 28.45
C ARG A 392 6.87 -15.73 28.37
N ARG A 393 6.89 -16.32 27.18
CA ARG A 393 6.72 -17.78 26.96
C ARG A 393 7.82 -18.62 27.62
N LYS A 394 9.03 -18.06 27.81
CA LYS A 394 10.14 -18.73 28.53
C LYS A 394 10.02 -18.66 30.06
N LEU A 395 9.11 -17.84 30.57
CA LEU A 395 8.89 -17.63 32.01
C LEU A 395 7.45 -18.00 32.43
N PRO A 396 6.99 -19.25 32.18
CA PRO A 396 5.62 -19.67 32.51
C PRO A 396 5.36 -19.75 34.02
N ASP A 397 6.41 -20.02 34.81
CA ASP A 397 6.31 -20.26 36.25
C ASP A 397 6.19 -18.97 37.08
N ILE A 398 6.34 -17.80 36.45
CA ILE A 398 6.18 -16.50 37.11
C ILE A 398 4.71 -16.09 36.99
N PRO A 399 3.92 -16.16 38.09
CA PRO A 399 2.51 -15.78 38.06
C PRO A 399 2.38 -14.27 37.79
N ILE A 400 1.48 -13.88 36.90
CA ILE A 400 1.08 -12.48 36.71
C ILE A 400 -0.17 -12.24 37.56
N SER A 401 0.00 -11.54 38.68
CA SER A 401 -1.13 -11.08 39.48
C SER A 401 -1.84 -9.94 38.74
N ILE A 402 -3.09 -10.16 38.34
CA ILE A 402 -3.96 -9.08 37.85
C ILE A 402 -4.44 -8.32 39.10
N PRO A 403 -4.10 -7.03 39.30
CA PRO A 403 -4.64 -6.29 40.42
C PRO A 403 -6.12 -6.01 40.17
N ARG A 404 -6.99 -6.96 40.53
CA ARG A 404 -8.41 -6.72 40.73
C ARG A 404 -8.61 -6.08 42.11
N GLY A 405 -8.19 -4.83 42.24
CA GLY A 405 -8.70 -3.88 43.25
C GLY A 405 -8.76 -4.34 44.71
N GLN A 406 -7.82 -5.14 45.23
CA GLN A 406 -7.69 -5.38 46.67
C GLN A 406 -6.25 -5.22 47.15
N GLU A 407 -6.12 -4.40 48.18
CA GLU A 407 -4.89 -4.01 48.85
C GLU A 407 -4.19 -5.22 49.48
N GLY A 408 -2.97 -5.50 49.01
CA GLY A 408 -2.02 -6.40 49.65
C GLY A 408 -0.61 -6.11 49.13
N GLU A 409 0.29 -5.69 50.01
CA GLU A 409 1.68 -5.27 49.70
C GLU A 409 2.53 -6.30 48.94
N VAL A 410 2.07 -7.56 48.83
CA VAL A 410 2.79 -8.65 48.15
C VAL A 410 2.47 -8.71 46.64
N ASP A 411 1.34 -8.14 46.19
CA ASP A 411 0.93 -8.13 44.78
C ASP A 411 1.55 -6.97 43.96
N LEU A 412 2.21 -6.01 44.61
CA LEU A 412 2.91 -4.91 43.93
C LEU A 412 4.11 -5.40 43.10
N CYS A 413 4.78 -6.49 43.51
CA CYS A 413 5.99 -6.96 42.86
C CYS A 413 5.75 -7.65 41.50
N PHE A 414 4.60 -8.31 41.32
CA PHE A 414 4.28 -9.02 40.07
C PHE A 414 3.67 -8.11 39.00
N GLY A 415 2.96 -7.04 39.40
CA GLY A 415 2.43 -6.03 38.49
C GLY A 415 3.52 -5.24 37.74
N ILE A 416 4.69 -5.04 38.33
CA ILE A 416 5.80 -4.26 37.73
C ILE A 416 6.37 -4.96 36.48
N ILE A 417 6.53 -6.29 36.52
CA ILE A 417 7.03 -7.05 35.36
C ILE A 417 5.98 -7.04 34.24
N GLN A 418 4.70 -7.17 34.59
CA GLN A 418 3.60 -7.08 33.65
C GLN A 418 3.56 -5.70 32.96
N GLU A 419 3.68 -4.62 33.73
CA GLU A 419 3.69 -3.25 33.21
C GLU A 419 4.87 -3.03 32.27
N LYS A 420 6.06 -3.53 32.62
CA LYS A 420 7.27 -3.46 31.76
C LYS A 420 7.14 -4.29 30.47
N LEU A 421 6.41 -5.41 30.48
CA LEU A 421 6.16 -6.24 29.29
C LEU A 421 5.08 -5.62 28.39
N ALA A 422 4.01 -5.09 28.98
CA ALA A 422 2.90 -4.47 28.25
C ALA A 422 3.27 -3.08 27.71
N ASN A 423 4.07 -2.32 28.46
CA ASN A 423 4.49 -0.95 28.12
C ASN A 423 6.01 -0.79 28.31
N PRO A 424 6.85 -1.37 27.44
CA PRO A 424 8.29 -1.23 27.55
C PRO A 424 8.71 0.22 27.32
N CYS A 425 9.61 0.70 28.19
CA CYS A 425 10.28 1.99 28.05
C CYS A 425 11.40 1.84 27.02
N LEU A 426 11.24 2.43 25.83
CA LEU A 426 12.20 2.29 24.73
C LEU A 426 13.30 3.35 24.84
N LEU A 427 14.25 3.09 25.75
CA LEU A 427 15.44 3.92 25.95
C LEU A 427 16.70 3.07 25.86
N GLU A 428 17.69 3.53 25.09
CA GLU A 428 19.01 2.89 25.02
C GLU A 428 20.05 3.70 25.79
N LEU A 429 20.93 2.94 26.44
CA LEU A 429 22.02 3.51 27.23
C LEU A 429 23.13 4.09 26.34
N ILE A 430 23.22 3.65 25.07
CA ILE A 430 24.18 4.16 24.09
C ILE A 430 24.08 5.68 23.90
N TRP A 431 22.87 6.23 24.07
CA TRP A 431 22.65 7.67 24.01
C TRP A 431 23.45 8.39 25.10
N SER A 432 23.42 7.85 26.33
CA SER A 432 24.12 8.42 27.48
C SER A 432 25.64 8.29 27.34
N TYR A 433 26.11 7.16 26.78
CA TYR A 433 27.53 6.96 26.48
C TYR A 433 28.08 8.05 25.54
N TRP A 434 27.36 8.36 24.46
CA TRP A 434 27.82 9.37 23.51
C TRP A 434 27.78 10.79 24.08
N HIS A 435 26.83 11.13 24.94
CA HIS A 435 26.83 12.43 25.63
C HIS A 435 27.95 12.56 26.67
N GLU A 436 28.33 11.47 27.32
CA GLU A 436 29.51 11.43 28.21
C GLU A 436 30.81 11.65 27.44
N GLU A 437 31.03 10.92 26.33
CA GLU A 437 32.17 11.12 25.43
C GLU A 437 32.16 12.52 24.77
N GLY A 438 30.96 13.10 24.62
CA GLY A 438 30.74 14.48 24.21
C GLY A 438 31.15 15.54 25.24
N MET A 439 31.56 15.14 26.45
CA MET A 439 31.95 15.97 27.59
C MET A 439 30.80 16.72 28.29
N LEU A 440 29.54 16.34 28.06
CA LEU A 440 28.39 17.00 28.70
C LEU A 440 28.49 16.98 30.24
N VAL A 441 28.68 15.80 30.81
CA VAL A 441 28.78 15.61 32.27
C VAL A 441 30.05 16.25 32.81
N GLN A 442 31.16 16.20 32.06
CA GLN A 442 32.41 16.84 32.45
C GLN A 442 32.29 18.36 32.51
N THR A 443 31.60 18.97 31.53
CA THR A 443 31.27 20.40 31.55
C THR A 443 30.49 20.76 32.79
N MET A 444 29.43 20.01 33.12
CA MET A 444 28.62 20.31 34.29
C MET A 444 29.38 20.09 35.61
N ASN A 445 30.25 19.08 35.67
CA ASN A 445 31.11 18.84 36.83
C ASN A 445 32.15 19.95 37.03
N ALA A 446 32.77 20.46 35.96
CA ALA A 446 33.71 21.58 36.05
C ALA A 446 33.03 22.86 36.57
N ILE A 447 31.81 23.13 36.10
CA ILE A 447 30.99 24.25 36.57
C ILE A 447 30.60 24.04 38.05
N ALA A 448 30.18 22.83 38.43
CA ALA A 448 29.81 22.50 39.80
C ALA A 448 31.01 22.61 40.77
N GLN A 449 32.21 22.19 40.35
CA GLN A 449 33.43 22.38 41.14
C GLN A 449 33.73 23.86 41.33
N ARG A 450 33.67 24.66 40.26
CA ARG A 450 33.88 26.11 40.37
C ARG A 450 32.84 26.75 41.31
N PHE A 451 31.58 26.34 41.24
CA PHE A 451 30.49 26.77 42.13
C PHE A 451 30.73 26.43 43.60
N GLN A 452 31.32 25.27 43.89
CA GLN A 452 31.77 24.90 45.24
C GLN A 452 33.11 25.53 45.65
N ASN A 453 33.68 26.42 44.81
CA ASN A 453 35.01 27.00 44.98
C ASN A 453 36.14 25.94 45.08
N LEU A 454 35.97 24.82 44.37
CA LEU A 454 36.99 23.79 44.20
C LEU A 454 37.78 24.08 42.94
N ARG A 455 39.12 23.92 43.02
CA ARG A 455 39.98 23.95 41.84
C ARG A 455 39.93 22.63 41.09
N ALA A 456 39.95 22.70 39.76
CA ALA A 456 40.02 21.52 38.91
C ALA A 456 41.28 20.67 39.21
N PRO A 457 41.15 19.34 39.40
CA PRO A 457 42.27 18.49 39.75
C PRO A 457 43.20 18.20 38.57
N GLY A 458 44.48 18.61 38.69
CA GLY A 458 45.57 18.15 37.83
C GLY A 458 45.94 19.04 36.64
N ASN A 459 45.40 20.26 36.55
CA ASN A 459 45.90 21.29 35.64
C ASN A 459 46.58 22.40 36.46
N HIS A 460 47.81 22.80 36.07
CA HIS A 460 48.50 23.92 36.74
C HIS A 460 47.82 25.28 36.49
N LEU A 461 46.98 25.35 35.45
CA LEU A 461 46.14 26.48 35.07
C LEU A 461 44.70 25.99 35.01
N ASP A 462 43.90 26.29 36.04
CA ASP A 462 42.45 26.09 36.01
C ASP A 462 41.81 27.29 35.29
N PRO A 463 41.28 27.13 34.06
CA PRO A 463 40.83 28.28 33.28
C PRO A 463 39.53 28.89 33.84
N LEU A 464 38.80 28.18 34.71
CA LEU A 464 37.63 28.73 35.40
C LEU A 464 37.99 29.41 36.72
N SER A 465 39.23 29.31 37.21
CA SER A 465 39.62 29.86 38.51
C SER A 465 39.42 31.37 38.64
N ASN A 466 39.59 32.11 37.55
CA ASN A 466 39.40 33.58 37.49
C ASN A 466 38.02 33.97 36.94
N THR A 467 37.16 33.00 36.62
CA THR A 467 35.78 33.29 36.18
C THR A 467 34.89 33.45 37.40
N GLU A 468 34.29 34.63 37.54
CA GLU A 468 33.31 34.91 38.60
C GLU A 468 31.95 34.32 38.22
N ILE A 469 31.26 33.74 39.19
CA ILE A 469 29.98 33.03 39.00
C ILE A 469 28.79 34.00 39.08
N ASP A 470 29.07 35.31 39.09
CA ASP A 470 28.08 36.36 39.31
C ASP A 470 26.93 36.30 38.29
N MET A 471 27.25 35.96 37.04
CA MET A 471 26.29 35.80 35.94
C MET A 471 25.32 34.63 36.17
N LEU A 472 25.71 33.62 36.96
CA LEU A 472 24.88 32.45 37.27
C LEU A 472 24.08 32.61 38.57
N ARG A 473 24.08 33.79 39.21
CA ARG A 473 23.26 34.06 40.42
C ARG A 473 21.78 33.66 40.25
N PRO A 474 21.10 33.92 39.11
CA PRO A 474 19.72 33.48 38.93
C PRO A 474 19.53 31.96 39.02
N LEU A 475 20.57 31.19 38.71
CA LEU A 475 20.56 29.73 38.71
C LEU A 475 21.15 29.14 40.01
N ASN A 476 21.45 29.96 41.01
CA ASN A 476 22.09 29.53 42.26
C ASN A 476 21.35 28.38 42.95
N ASN A 477 20.01 28.48 43.05
CA ASN A 477 19.17 27.46 43.68
C ASN A 477 19.22 26.11 42.94
N LEU A 478 19.30 26.15 41.60
CA LEU A 478 19.39 24.96 40.77
C LEU A 478 20.79 24.32 40.88
N LEU A 479 21.85 25.13 40.83
CA LEU A 479 23.23 24.66 40.97
C LEU A 479 23.48 24.10 42.37
N TRP A 480 22.97 24.76 43.41
CA TRP A 480 23.03 24.26 44.79
C TRP A 480 22.26 22.95 44.97
N GLY A 481 21.06 22.84 44.40
CA GLY A 481 20.32 21.58 44.39
C GLY A 481 21.07 20.47 43.65
N TYR A 482 21.66 20.78 42.50
CA TYR A 482 22.46 19.84 41.71
C TYR A 482 23.70 19.36 42.48
N THR A 483 24.39 20.23 43.23
CA THR A 483 25.55 19.82 44.04
C THR A 483 25.15 19.03 45.28
N GLN A 484 24.05 19.39 45.95
CA GLN A 484 23.53 18.65 47.10
C GLN A 484 23.05 17.24 46.72
N ASP A 485 22.46 17.06 45.54
CA ASP A 485 21.97 15.76 45.07
C ASP A 485 23.08 14.82 44.58
N GLU A 486 24.36 15.20 44.68
CA GLU A 486 25.50 14.40 44.19
C GLU A 486 25.49 12.95 44.69
N GLN A 487 25.04 12.72 45.93
CA GLN A 487 24.96 11.38 46.53
C GLN A 487 23.88 10.49 45.90
N HIS A 488 22.80 11.07 45.37
CA HIS A 488 21.69 10.32 44.77
C HIS A 488 21.80 10.21 43.25
N ARG A 489 22.73 10.95 42.62
CA ARG A 489 22.99 10.84 41.19
C ARG A 489 23.73 9.56 40.86
N LEU A 490 23.51 9.07 39.64
CA LEU A 490 24.28 7.97 39.09
C LEU A 490 25.77 8.37 38.99
N THR A 491 26.63 7.50 39.51
CA THR A 491 28.07 7.68 39.40
C THR A 491 28.54 7.29 38.00
N VAL A 492 29.60 7.96 37.53
CA VAL A 492 30.24 7.62 36.24
C VAL A 492 30.69 6.15 36.22
N MET A 493 31.22 5.66 37.34
CA MET A 493 31.60 4.25 37.50
C MET A 493 30.44 3.29 37.25
N ARG A 494 29.27 3.56 37.85
CA ARG A 494 28.09 2.70 37.69
C ARG A 494 27.59 2.71 36.25
N ARG A 495 27.54 3.88 35.60
CA ARG A 495 27.20 3.98 34.17
C ARG A 495 28.19 3.20 33.30
N ASN A 496 29.49 3.30 33.61
CA ASN A 496 30.54 2.63 32.85
C ASN A 496 30.45 1.10 32.88
N TYR A 497 30.08 0.52 34.03
CA TYR A 497 29.82 -0.92 34.11
C TYR A 497 28.65 -1.34 33.22
N GLU A 498 27.56 -0.58 33.20
CA GLU A 498 26.41 -0.91 32.34
C GLU A 498 26.67 -0.64 30.85
N TYR A 499 27.53 0.34 30.49
CA TYR A 499 27.98 0.53 29.11
C TYR A 499 28.70 -0.71 28.56
N ASP A 500 29.60 -1.28 29.35
CA ASP A 500 30.35 -2.49 28.98
C ASP A 500 29.45 -3.73 28.98
N HIS A 501 28.52 -3.80 29.93
CA HIS A 501 27.55 -4.88 30.02
C HIS A 501 26.54 -4.91 28.87
N HIS A 502 26.09 -3.76 28.39
CA HIS A 502 25.12 -3.67 27.29
C HIS A 502 25.78 -3.77 25.91
N TYR A 503 26.96 -3.15 25.73
CA TYR A 503 27.56 -2.94 24.40
C TYR A 503 29.07 -3.22 24.34
N GLY A 504 29.73 -3.57 25.44
CA GLY A 504 31.18 -3.77 25.45
C GLY A 504 31.97 -2.47 25.25
N VAL A 505 31.32 -1.32 25.42
CA VAL A 505 31.94 0.01 25.34
C VAL A 505 32.20 0.53 26.74
N ARG A 506 33.31 1.24 26.93
CA ARG A 506 33.66 1.83 28.21
C ARG A 506 34.31 3.18 28.01
N LEU A 507 34.10 4.07 28.94
CA LEU A 507 34.81 5.34 29.07
C LEU A 507 36.26 5.08 29.47
N ASP A 508 37.15 5.98 29.05
CA ASP A 508 38.55 5.99 29.49
C ASP A 508 38.85 7.29 30.23
N GLY A 509 39.40 7.20 31.46
CA GLY A 509 39.65 8.37 32.28
C GLY A 509 39.98 8.08 33.74
N LYS A 510 40.33 9.14 34.48
CA LYS A 510 40.73 9.06 35.90
C LYS A 510 39.62 8.47 36.79
N ALA A 511 38.36 8.73 36.46
CA ALA A 511 37.22 8.26 37.23
C ALA A 511 36.99 6.73 37.14
N VAL A 512 37.58 6.06 36.13
CA VAL A 512 37.28 4.66 35.76
C VAL A 512 38.51 3.73 35.77
N GLN A 513 39.56 4.07 36.52
CA GLN A 513 40.85 3.34 36.51
C GLN A 513 40.78 1.88 37.00
N HIS A 514 39.92 1.57 37.98
CA HIS A 514 39.83 0.22 38.58
C HIS A 514 38.62 -0.54 38.05
N PHE A 515 38.57 -0.73 36.73
CA PHE A 515 37.45 -1.37 36.04
C PHE A 515 37.59 -2.90 36.01
N ARG A 516 36.68 -3.62 36.67
CA ARG A 516 36.65 -5.10 36.73
C ARG A 516 35.22 -5.62 36.58
N PRO A 517 34.71 -5.72 35.35
CA PRO A 517 33.34 -6.17 35.09
C PRO A 517 33.22 -7.68 35.33
N ALA A 518 32.02 -8.15 35.68
CA ALA A 518 31.72 -9.59 35.77
C ALA A 518 31.52 -10.22 34.38
N ASP A 519 30.99 -9.44 33.44
CA ASP A 519 30.65 -9.83 32.08
C ASP A 519 30.82 -8.61 31.15
N SER A 520 31.15 -8.83 29.88
CA SER A 520 31.41 -7.78 28.89
C SER A 520 30.96 -8.23 27.51
N ARG A 521 30.41 -7.31 26.70
CA ARG A 521 29.92 -7.58 25.33
C ARG A 521 30.97 -7.26 24.27
N SER A 522 32.13 -7.89 24.36
CA SER A 522 33.28 -7.62 23.49
C SER A 522 32.99 -7.71 21.98
N LYS A 523 32.07 -8.59 21.56
CA LYS A 523 31.70 -8.78 20.14
C LYS A 523 30.72 -7.75 19.58
N PHE A 524 30.07 -6.96 20.42
CA PHE A 524 29.01 -6.05 19.97
C PHE A 524 29.54 -5.01 18.97
N LEU A 525 30.68 -4.37 19.27
CA LEU A 525 31.25 -3.32 18.41
C LEU A 525 31.59 -3.86 17.02
N GLU A 526 32.25 -5.02 16.96
CA GLU A 526 32.60 -5.69 15.71
C GLU A 526 31.34 -6.01 14.89
N ALA A 527 30.34 -6.65 15.51
CA ALA A 527 29.08 -6.98 14.85
C ALA A 527 28.32 -5.74 14.37
N PHE A 528 28.27 -4.68 15.17
CA PHE A 528 27.57 -3.44 14.82
C PHE A 528 28.28 -2.69 13.69
N HIS A 529 29.60 -2.57 13.73
CA HIS A 529 30.37 -1.97 12.63
C HIS A 529 30.27 -2.82 11.36
N HIS A 530 30.25 -4.15 11.48
CA HIS A 530 30.01 -5.05 10.36
C HIS A 530 28.64 -4.79 9.70
N LEU A 531 27.56 -4.65 10.47
CA LEU A 531 26.24 -4.27 9.96
C LEU A 531 26.29 -2.93 9.22
N LEU A 532 26.88 -1.89 9.80
CA LEU A 532 26.97 -0.56 9.17
C LEU A 532 27.72 -0.59 7.84
N ARG A 533 28.76 -1.41 7.72
CA ARG A 533 29.49 -1.63 6.48
C ARG A 533 28.65 -2.38 5.44
N LEU A 534 27.97 -3.47 5.83
CA LEU A 534 27.06 -4.20 4.95
C LEU A 534 25.95 -3.29 4.40
N LEU A 535 25.40 -2.41 5.24
CA LEU A 535 24.39 -1.43 4.83
C LEU A 535 24.93 -0.45 3.78
N THR A 536 26.19 -0.05 3.88
CA THR A 536 26.81 0.82 2.87
C THR A 536 26.89 0.13 1.51
N SER A 537 27.25 -1.15 1.49
CA SER A 537 27.22 -1.97 0.27
C SER A 537 25.80 -2.16 -0.27
N PHE A 538 24.85 -2.45 0.62
CA PHE A 538 23.43 -2.57 0.29
C PHE A 538 22.89 -1.28 -0.34
N TYR A 539 23.18 -0.09 0.22
CA TYR A 539 22.70 1.17 -0.35
C TYR A 539 23.28 1.45 -1.74
N LYS A 540 24.54 1.07 -2.00
CA LYS A 540 25.12 1.18 -3.35
C LYS A 540 24.35 0.30 -4.34
N GLN A 541 23.96 -0.91 -3.94
CA GLN A 541 23.17 -1.82 -4.77
C GLN A 541 21.72 -1.33 -4.91
N ASP A 542 21.11 -0.80 -3.86
CA ASP A 542 19.72 -0.32 -3.85
C ASP A 542 19.55 0.99 -4.65
N ASP A 543 20.60 1.81 -4.72
CA ASP A 543 20.67 2.96 -5.62
C ASP A 543 20.91 2.56 -7.09
N ASP A 544 21.55 1.41 -7.32
CA ASP A 544 21.75 0.88 -8.66
C ASP A 544 20.48 0.20 -9.16
N THR A 545 19.69 0.96 -9.92
CA THR A 545 18.45 0.49 -10.53
C THR A 545 18.62 -0.66 -11.54
N THR A 546 19.85 -1.07 -11.86
CA THR A 546 20.13 -2.21 -12.73
C THR A 546 20.27 -3.55 -11.98
N VAL A 547 20.41 -3.51 -10.65
CA VAL A 547 20.61 -4.69 -9.80
C VAL A 547 19.53 -4.75 -8.72
N LYS A 548 19.00 -5.94 -8.46
CA LYS A 548 18.17 -6.16 -7.26
C LYS A 548 19.08 -6.31 -6.06
N ALA A 549 19.04 -5.35 -5.14
CA ALA A 549 19.85 -5.39 -3.92
C ALA A 549 19.52 -6.61 -3.05
N ASP A 550 20.55 -7.28 -2.54
CA ASP A 550 20.40 -8.42 -1.63
C ASP A 550 20.45 -7.97 -0.16
N ALA A 551 19.34 -8.11 0.55
CA ALA A 551 19.23 -7.80 1.97
C ALA A 551 19.51 -8.99 2.90
N PHE A 552 19.78 -10.19 2.37
CA PHE A 552 20.04 -11.37 3.20
C PHE A 552 21.28 -11.25 4.10
N PRO A 553 22.41 -10.68 3.65
CA PRO A 553 23.55 -10.42 4.54
C PRO A 553 23.18 -9.45 5.68
N VAL A 554 22.37 -8.43 5.39
CA VAL A 554 21.88 -7.47 6.39
C VAL A 554 21.02 -8.18 7.42
N LEU A 555 20.11 -9.08 7.00
CA LEU A 555 19.28 -9.89 7.91
C LEU A 555 20.14 -10.71 8.89
N ASN A 556 21.18 -11.39 8.41
CA ASN A 556 22.04 -12.19 9.28
C ASN A 556 22.81 -11.33 10.29
N ALA A 557 23.30 -10.17 9.88
CA ALA A 557 23.96 -9.23 10.80
C ALA A 557 22.98 -8.67 11.85
N LEU A 558 21.74 -8.35 11.45
CA LEU A 558 20.68 -7.92 12.38
C LEU A 558 20.37 -9.01 13.42
N LYS A 559 20.28 -10.27 13.00
CA LYS A 559 20.10 -11.42 13.91
C LYS A 559 21.24 -11.56 14.91
N GLU A 560 22.48 -11.45 14.44
CA GLU A 560 23.66 -11.56 15.30
C GLU A 560 23.67 -10.45 16.36
N ILE A 561 23.44 -9.19 15.95
CA ILE A 561 23.37 -8.07 16.89
C ILE A 561 22.19 -8.23 17.84
N HIS A 562 21.01 -8.60 17.36
CA HIS A 562 19.84 -8.85 18.21
C HIS A 562 20.16 -9.91 19.28
N LEU A 563 20.84 -10.99 18.91
CA LEU A 563 21.25 -12.02 19.86
C LEU A 563 22.24 -11.47 20.90
N ILE A 564 23.27 -10.72 20.48
CA ILE A 564 24.24 -10.11 21.41
C ILE A 564 23.55 -9.12 22.36
N LEU A 565 22.65 -8.28 21.84
CA LEU A 565 21.88 -7.32 22.63
C LEU A 565 20.96 -8.02 23.63
N SER A 566 20.32 -9.13 23.23
CA SER A 566 19.46 -9.93 24.11
C SER A 566 20.23 -10.52 25.30
N GLN A 567 21.50 -10.90 25.10
CA GLN A 567 22.37 -11.37 26.19
C GLN A 567 22.73 -10.25 27.17
N GLY A 568 22.72 -8.99 26.73
CA GLY A 568 22.92 -7.81 27.59
C GLY A 568 21.64 -7.25 28.22
N ALA A 569 20.46 -7.81 27.91
CA ALA A 569 19.16 -7.32 28.40
C ALA A 569 18.83 -7.85 29.81
N HIS A 570 19.79 -7.79 30.73
CA HIS A 570 19.62 -8.17 32.14
C HIS A 570 20.39 -7.22 33.05
N ASN A 571 20.38 -7.46 34.36
CA ASN A 571 20.97 -6.58 35.37
C ASN A 571 20.15 -5.28 35.57
N GLN A 572 20.68 -4.09 35.24
CA GLN A 572 19.98 -2.79 35.42
C GLN A 572 19.31 -2.30 34.13
N PHE A 573 18.99 -3.22 33.23
CA PHE A 573 18.31 -2.96 31.97
C PHE A 573 16.97 -2.23 32.19
N GLY A 574 16.73 -1.16 31.42
CA GLY A 574 15.54 -0.31 31.53
C GLY A 574 15.60 0.77 32.63
N ASP A 575 16.07 0.42 33.83
CA ASP A 575 16.07 1.34 34.98
C ASP A 575 17.27 2.32 34.96
N LEU A 576 18.48 1.85 34.65
CA LEU A 576 19.64 2.74 34.52
C LEU A 576 19.52 3.69 33.31
N PRO A 577 19.11 3.23 32.10
CA PRO A 577 18.93 4.12 30.94
C PRO A 577 17.97 5.29 31.21
N SER A 578 16.84 5.05 31.87
CA SER A 578 15.86 6.10 32.20
C SER A 578 16.43 7.10 33.20
N THR A 579 17.07 6.62 34.27
CA THR A 579 17.71 7.48 35.26
C THR A 579 18.84 8.32 34.65
N ALA A 580 19.70 7.72 33.82
CA ALA A 580 20.78 8.43 33.14
C ALA A 580 20.25 9.48 32.14
N ARG A 581 19.17 9.15 31.40
CA ARG A 581 18.50 10.09 30.51
C ARG A 581 17.97 11.31 31.26
N ILE A 582 17.29 11.10 32.38
CA ILE A 582 16.74 12.17 33.22
C ILE A 582 17.86 13.12 33.67
N GLU A 583 18.94 12.58 34.24
CA GLU A 583 20.06 13.38 34.72
C GLU A 583 20.71 14.22 33.61
N MET A 584 20.95 13.61 32.44
CA MET A 584 21.60 14.29 31.32
C MET A 584 20.68 15.32 30.66
N LEU A 585 19.37 15.08 30.58
CA LEU A 585 18.40 16.08 30.13
C LEU A 585 18.39 17.29 31.08
N MET A 586 18.41 17.06 32.39
CA MET A 586 18.53 18.15 33.37
C MET A 586 19.82 18.97 33.17
N GLN A 587 20.96 18.30 32.92
CA GLN A 587 22.22 18.98 32.63
C GLN A 587 22.16 19.81 31.34
N GLN A 588 21.62 19.24 30.25
CA GLN A 588 21.40 19.97 28.99
C GLN A 588 20.51 21.20 29.21
N TRP A 589 19.42 21.07 29.97
CA TRP A 589 18.52 22.19 30.21
C TRP A 589 19.13 23.29 31.06
N MET A 590 19.90 22.93 32.10
CA MET A 590 20.66 23.91 32.87
C MET A 590 21.65 24.66 31.97
N LEU A 591 22.39 23.97 31.11
CA LEU A 591 23.35 24.59 30.19
C LEU A 591 22.68 25.42 29.08
N ALA A 592 21.46 25.07 28.67
CA ALA A 592 20.70 25.82 27.67
C ALA A 592 20.27 27.21 28.14
N ARG A 593 20.33 27.48 29.46
CA ARG A 593 19.90 28.74 30.04
C ARG A 593 20.73 29.94 29.53
N PRO A 594 20.11 31.10 29.28
CA PRO A 594 20.78 32.27 28.72
C PRO A 594 21.92 32.78 29.60
N GLU A 595 21.86 32.59 30.91
CA GLU A 595 22.90 32.97 31.88
C GLU A 595 24.24 32.30 31.55
N PHE A 596 24.22 31.05 31.07
CA PHE A 596 25.44 30.36 30.64
C PHE A 596 26.07 30.94 29.38
N ARG A 597 25.30 31.68 28.57
CA ARG A 597 25.81 32.35 27.37
C ARG A 597 26.77 33.48 27.71
N GLU A 598 26.48 34.20 28.79
CA GLU A 598 27.33 35.29 29.28
C GLU A 598 28.50 34.75 30.11
N PHE A 599 28.28 33.66 30.84
CA PHE A 599 29.32 33.02 31.64
C PHE A 599 30.42 32.36 30.80
N LEU A 600 30.08 31.72 29.68
CA LEU A 600 31.04 31.01 28.82
C LEU A 600 31.30 31.76 27.51
N PRO A 601 32.56 31.78 27.00
CA PRO A 601 32.92 32.44 25.75
C PRO A 601 32.40 31.66 24.54
N THR A 602 31.13 31.87 24.22
CA THR A 602 30.40 31.09 23.20
C THR A 602 30.42 31.76 21.84
N ARG A 603 30.32 30.96 20.76
CA ARG A 603 30.38 31.44 19.37
C ARG A 603 28.97 31.50 18.78
N VAL A 604 28.31 32.65 18.94
CA VAL A 604 26.90 32.87 18.53
C VAL A 604 26.63 32.58 17.05
N MET A 605 27.63 32.77 16.17
CA MET A 605 27.46 32.56 14.72
C MET A 605 27.46 31.08 14.30
N VAL A 606 27.81 30.14 15.20
CA VAL A 606 27.75 28.71 14.90
C VAL A 606 26.32 28.22 15.11
N ALA A 607 25.69 27.76 14.03
CA ALA A 607 24.31 27.26 14.05
C ALA A 607 24.26 25.85 14.66
N TYR A 608 24.08 25.78 15.98
CA TYR A 608 23.74 24.54 16.66
C TYR A 608 22.23 24.30 16.66
N PRO A 609 21.77 23.04 16.53
CA PRO A 609 20.35 22.73 16.60
C PRO A 609 19.78 22.90 18.01
N GLU A 610 20.60 22.74 19.06
CA GLU A 610 20.16 22.83 20.45
C GLU A 610 21.04 23.82 21.24
N PRO A 611 20.44 24.65 22.12
CA PRO A 611 21.10 25.78 22.78
C PRO A 611 22.12 25.41 23.86
N TRP A 612 22.19 24.17 24.32
CA TRP A 612 23.19 23.73 25.30
C TRP A 612 24.52 23.35 24.66
N MET A 613 24.51 23.02 23.36
CA MET A 613 25.67 22.48 22.65
C MET A 613 26.80 23.50 22.53
N ASP A 614 26.45 24.77 22.36
CA ASP A 614 27.41 25.87 22.26
C ASP A 614 28.19 26.08 23.58
N ARG A 615 27.56 25.83 24.74
CA ARG A 615 28.18 25.89 26.06
C ARG A 615 29.18 24.77 26.27
N VAL A 616 28.82 23.55 25.86
CA VAL A 616 29.71 22.39 25.96
C VAL A 616 30.90 22.56 25.03
N ASP A 617 30.70 22.97 23.78
CA ASP A 617 31.81 23.23 22.84
C ASP A 617 32.69 24.41 23.28
N ALA A 618 32.13 25.45 23.93
CA ALA A 618 32.92 26.53 24.53
C ALA A 618 33.77 26.03 25.71
N MET A 619 33.18 25.21 26.58
CA MET A 619 33.90 24.60 27.70
C MET A 619 35.04 23.70 27.23
N LYS A 620 34.79 22.87 26.21
CA LYS A 620 35.81 21.99 25.63
C LYS A 620 37.03 22.77 25.14
N LYS A 621 36.81 23.90 24.45
CA LYS A 621 37.89 24.80 24.01
C LYS A 621 38.62 25.45 25.18
N LEU A 622 37.88 25.93 26.19
CA LEU A 622 38.43 26.57 27.38
C LEU A 622 39.31 25.61 28.20
N GLN A 623 38.91 24.34 28.29
CA GLN A 623 39.62 23.31 29.05
C GLN A 623 40.70 22.57 28.25
N GLY A 624 40.82 22.82 26.93
CA GLY A 624 41.73 22.08 26.05
C GLY A 624 41.36 20.60 25.92
N TRP A 625 40.06 20.28 25.94
CA TRP A 625 39.54 18.94 25.69
C TRP A 625 39.48 18.65 24.18
N THR A 626 38.54 17.82 23.73
CA THR A 626 38.42 17.43 22.33
C THR A 626 37.96 18.59 21.44
N ASP A 627 38.61 18.75 20.29
CA ASP A 627 38.21 19.77 19.28
C ASP A 627 37.00 19.37 18.42
N THR A 628 36.62 18.09 18.43
CA THR A 628 35.43 17.60 17.71
C THR A 628 34.17 18.26 18.26
N SER A 629 33.29 18.77 17.40
CA SER A 629 32.02 19.36 17.86
C SER A 629 31.11 18.36 18.56
N VAL A 630 30.46 18.80 19.65
CA VAL A 630 29.41 18.07 20.38
C VAL A 630 28.26 17.62 19.48
N MET A 631 28.04 18.29 18.35
CA MET A 631 27.01 17.90 17.37
C MET A 631 27.17 16.49 16.83
N HIS A 632 28.39 16.03 16.61
CA HIS A 632 28.64 14.66 16.16
C HIS A 632 28.27 13.64 17.24
N PHE A 633 28.58 13.91 18.50
CA PHE A 633 28.22 13.06 19.63
C PHE A 633 26.71 13.01 19.86
N ARG A 634 26.01 14.14 19.74
CA ARG A 634 24.54 14.20 19.77
C ARG A 634 23.93 13.32 18.67
N ASN A 635 24.43 13.43 17.44
CA ASN A 635 23.91 12.67 16.31
C ASN A 635 24.16 11.16 16.50
N LEU A 636 25.36 10.79 16.99
CA LEU A 636 25.66 9.41 17.38
C LEU A 636 24.72 8.87 18.47
N ALA A 637 24.40 9.71 19.46
CA ALA A 637 23.46 9.35 20.52
C ALA A 637 22.04 9.07 19.98
N ILE A 638 21.50 9.98 19.16
CA ILE A 638 20.14 9.87 18.62
C ILE A 638 20.03 8.72 17.62
N PHE A 639 20.93 8.67 16.63
CA PHE A 639 20.87 7.63 15.60
C PHE A 639 21.23 6.26 16.17
N GLY A 640 22.20 6.19 17.08
CA GLY A 640 22.55 4.95 17.77
C GLY A 640 21.37 4.39 18.57
N GLU A 641 20.67 5.24 19.32
CA GLU A 641 19.46 4.82 20.05
C GLU A 641 18.37 4.28 19.11
N GLN A 642 18.02 5.02 18.06
CA GLN A 642 16.99 4.61 17.11
C GLN A 642 17.31 3.25 16.46
N LEU A 643 18.56 3.08 16.01
CA LEU A 643 19.02 1.83 15.39
C LEU A 643 18.98 0.68 16.40
N LEU A 644 19.59 0.84 17.58
CA LEU A 644 19.68 -0.25 18.55
C LEU A 644 18.32 -0.62 19.15
N LEU A 645 17.41 0.33 19.35
CA LEU A 645 16.02 0.03 19.76
C LEU A 645 15.33 -0.84 18.71
N SER A 646 15.46 -0.50 17.43
CA SER A 646 14.82 -1.25 16.35
C SER A 646 15.38 -2.68 16.22
N VAL A 647 16.67 -2.87 16.52
CA VAL A 647 17.30 -4.20 16.53
C VAL A 647 16.93 -4.97 17.79
N ARG A 648 16.90 -4.32 18.96
CA ARG A 648 16.62 -4.99 20.24
C ARG A 648 15.18 -5.49 20.33
N TYR A 649 14.22 -4.66 19.93
CA TYR A 649 12.80 -4.96 20.11
C TYR A 649 12.15 -5.61 18.88
N GLY A 650 12.84 -5.65 17.73
CA GLY A 650 12.43 -6.50 16.61
C GLY A 650 12.72 -7.97 16.89
N ASN A 651 11.78 -8.87 16.59
CA ASN A 651 11.95 -10.33 16.77
C ASN A 651 12.79 -10.94 15.64
N TRP A 652 14.02 -10.43 15.44
CA TRP A 652 14.91 -10.85 14.34
C TRP A 652 15.24 -12.34 14.36
N SER A 653 15.21 -12.99 15.52
CA SER A 653 15.48 -14.43 15.63
C SER A 653 14.56 -15.32 14.81
N ASP A 654 13.29 -14.93 14.63
CA ASP A 654 12.27 -15.77 13.98
C ASP A 654 12.05 -15.43 12.49
N ILE A 655 12.74 -14.39 11.99
CA ILE A 655 12.54 -13.84 10.66
C ILE A 655 13.44 -14.57 9.64
N TYR A 656 12.87 -15.25 8.65
CA TYR A 656 13.64 -15.97 7.62
C TYR A 656 13.74 -15.23 6.28
N GLU A 657 12.73 -14.42 5.97
CA GLU A 657 12.64 -13.68 4.71
C GLU A 657 13.43 -12.36 4.75
N PRO A 658 14.15 -12.00 3.67
CA PRO A 658 14.99 -10.79 3.63
C PRO A 658 14.18 -9.50 3.47
N THR A 659 12.87 -9.57 3.18
CA THR A 659 12.00 -8.41 2.92
C THR A 659 11.94 -7.44 4.10
N GLN A 660 11.90 -7.94 5.33
CA GLN A 660 11.90 -7.10 6.52
C GLN A 660 13.24 -6.39 6.74
N ALA A 661 14.37 -7.09 6.53
CA ALA A 661 15.70 -6.47 6.59
C ALA A 661 15.90 -5.42 5.48
N PHE A 662 15.34 -5.68 4.30
CA PHE A 662 15.32 -4.74 3.17
C PHE A 662 14.58 -3.45 3.53
N ASN A 663 13.36 -3.56 4.06
CA ASN A 663 12.57 -2.41 4.51
C ASN A 663 13.23 -1.69 5.69
N TRP A 664 13.82 -2.42 6.64
CA TRP A 664 14.56 -1.85 7.76
C TRP A 664 15.74 -0.99 7.28
N ALA A 665 16.52 -1.50 6.34
CA ALA A 665 17.65 -0.78 5.77
C ALA A 665 17.20 0.51 5.06
N ARG A 666 16.13 0.46 4.25
CA ARG A 666 15.57 1.66 3.62
C ARG A 666 15.01 2.65 4.64
N PHE A 667 14.24 2.18 5.61
CA PHE A 667 13.60 3.02 6.63
C PHE A 667 14.62 3.80 7.45
N TRP A 668 15.70 3.16 7.87
CA TRP A 668 16.74 3.73 8.73
C TRP A 668 17.95 4.30 7.98
N ARG A 669 17.90 4.38 6.65
CA ARG A 669 19.02 4.85 5.81
C ARG A 669 19.62 6.20 6.26
N PRO A 670 18.82 7.26 6.54
CA PRO A 670 19.38 8.53 7.03
C PRO A 670 20.14 8.40 8.35
N GLN A 671 19.63 7.59 9.27
CA GLN A 671 20.20 7.37 10.61
C GLN A 671 21.51 6.59 10.50
N VAL A 672 21.56 5.56 9.65
CA VAL A 672 22.77 4.77 9.39
C VAL A 672 23.87 5.65 8.80
N GLN A 673 23.57 6.39 7.73
CA GLN A 673 24.56 7.28 7.09
C GLN A 673 24.98 8.41 8.05
N GLY A 674 24.05 8.98 8.80
CA GLY A 674 24.32 9.99 9.82
C GLY A 674 25.22 9.47 10.95
N TYR A 675 25.00 8.23 11.38
CA TYR A 675 25.83 7.57 12.39
C TYR A 675 27.26 7.33 11.87
N ILE A 676 27.42 6.79 10.66
CA ILE A 676 28.73 6.56 10.04
C ILE A 676 29.51 7.88 9.92
N HIS A 677 28.86 8.94 9.45
CA HIS A 677 29.48 10.27 9.34
C HIS A 677 29.86 10.84 10.72
N GLY A 678 28.95 10.76 11.70
CA GLY A 678 29.22 11.19 13.07
C GLY A 678 30.37 10.43 13.72
N TYR A 679 30.45 9.13 13.47
CA TYR A 679 31.49 8.25 14.00
C TYR A 679 32.85 8.63 13.42
N ARG A 680 32.93 8.78 12.10
CA ARG A 680 34.15 9.26 11.42
C ARG A 680 34.59 10.62 11.93
N ALA A 681 33.67 11.56 12.10
CA ALA A 681 33.99 12.89 12.61
C ALA A 681 34.56 12.83 14.04
N ALA A 682 34.01 11.97 14.91
CA ALA A 682 34.45 11.81 16.29
C ALA A 682 35.75 11.01 16.42
N THR A 683 35.79 9.79 15.90
CA THR A 683 36.88 8.83 16.11
C THR A 683 37.96 8.88 15.04
N GLY A 684 37.65 9.40 13.85
CA GLY A 684 38.54 9.40 12.68
C GLY A 684 38.45 8.13 11.82
N VAL A 685 37.71 7.11 12.26
CA VAL A 685 37.53 5.84 11.53
C VAL A 685 36.36 5.93 10.58
N ASP A 686 36.58 5.58 9.31
CA ASP A 686 35.53 5.54 8.30
C ASP A 686 34.97 4.12 8.14
N LEU A 687 33.72 3.92 8.59
CA LEU A 687 33.02 2.63 8.52
C LEU A 687 32.42 2.34 7.13
N SER A 688 32.50 3.29 6.19
CA SER A 688 31.95 3.11 4.83
C SER A 688 32.91 2.40 3.87
N VAL A 689 34.18 2.20 4.27
CA VAL A 689 35.21 1.62 3.42
C VAL A 689 35.07 0.10 3.39
N ASP A 690 35.11 -0.48 2.19
CA ASP A 690 34.91 -1.93 1.98
C ASP A 690 36.10 -2.78 2.50
N SER A 691 37.26 -2.17 2.78
CA SER A 691 38.40 -2.86 3.38
C SER A 691 38.19 -3.07 4.89
N SER A 692 37.85 -4.29 5.29
CA SER A 692 37.70 -4.66 6.70
C SER A 692 39.07 -4.78 7.37
N ASP A 693 39.40 -3.83 8.24
CA ASP A 693 40.43 -4.05 9.26
C ASP A 693 39.75 -4.48 10.57
N PRO A 694 39.74 -5.78 10.90
CA PRO A 694 39.04 -6.29 12.08
C PRO A 694 39.60 -5.70 13.39
N VAL A 695 40.85 -5.24 13.38
CA VAL A 695 41.45 -4.59 14.56
C VAL A 695 40.81 -3.22 14.77
N VAL A 696 40.60 -2.46 13.69
CA VAL A 696 39.98 -1.14 13.75
C VAL A 696 38.48 -1.26 14.07
N GLU A 697 37.78 -2.24 13.48
CA GLU A 697 36.35 -2.48 13.73
C GLU A 697 36.07 -2.91 15.19
N SER A 698 37.00 -3.62 15.84
CA SER A 698 36.88 -4.04 17.25
C SER A 698 37.45 -3.02 18.25
N THR A 699 38.13 -1.96 17.80
CA THR A 699 38.71 -0.98 18.71
C THR A 699 37.63 -0.12 19.37
N MET A 700 37.69 -0.04 20.71
CA MET A 700 36.74 0.77 21.49
C MET A 700 36.79 2.26 21.11
N PRO A 701 35.64 2.95 20.99
CA PRO A 701 35.61 4.36 20.61
C PRO A 701 36.38 5.27 21.58
N SER A 702 36.33 5.00 22.88
CA SER A 702 37.06 5.76 23.90
C SER A 702 38.58 5.72 23.70
N VAL A 703 39.13 4.60 23.23
CA VAL A 703 40.56 4.47 22.90
C VAL A 703 40.92 5.34 21.70
N LEU A 704 40.07 5.34 20.66
CA LEU A 704 40.26 6.18 19.48
C LEU A 704 40.18 7.67 19.83
N LEU A 705 39.22 8.04 20.67
CA LEU A 705 39.06 9.42 21.16
C LEU A 705 40.26 9.87 22.00
N ARG A 706 40.79 9.01 22.87
CA ARG A 706 42.01 9.30 23.64
C ARG A 706 43.22 9.48 22.72
N GLN A 707 43.40 8.60 21.74
CA GLN A 707 44.50 8.71 20.76
C GLN A 707 44.41 10.04 20.02
N ARG A 708 43.23 10.43 19.56
CA ARG A 708 43.00 11.71 18.89
C ARG A 708 43.28 12.91 19.79
N LEU A 709 42.81 12.89 21.05
CA LEU A 709 43.10 13.94 22.02
C LEU A 709 44.62 14.06 22.26
N SER A 710 45.32 12.94 22.39
CA SER A 710 46.79 12.95 22.54
C SER A 710 47.53 13.48 21.31
N GLN A 711 46.99 13.28 20.11
CA GLN A 711 47.55 13.83 18.87
C GLN A 711 47.30 15.34 18.80
N GLN A 712 46.09 15.79 19.18
CA GLN A 712 45.72 17.20 19.26
C GLN A 712 46.66 17.95 20.21
N LEU A 713 46.88 17.42 21.42
CA LEU A 713 47.80 18.00 22.41
C LEU A 713 49.27 18.00 21.99
N ARG A 714 49.67 17.19 20.99
CA ARG A 714 51.03 17.22 20.41
C ARG A 714 51.15 18.23 19.26
N SER A 715 50.03 18.62 18.65
CA SER A 715 50.00 19.54 17.51
C SER A 715 49.90 21.01 17.91
N VAL A 716 49.50 21.28 19.17
CA VAL A 716 49.51 22.58 19.84
C VAL A 716 50.81 22.74 20.60
#